data_AF-A0QTN4-F1
#
_entry.id   AF-A0QTN4-F1
#
_cell.length_a   1.000
_cell.length_b   1.000
_cell.length_c   1.000
_cell.angle_alpha   90.00
_cell.angle_beta   90.00
_cell.angle_gamma   90.00
#
_symmetry.space_group_name_H-M   'P 1'
#
loop_
_entity.id
_entity.type
_entity.pdbx_description
1 polymer ?
#
loop_
_entity_poly.entity_id
_entity_poly.type
_entity_poly.pdbx_seq_one_letter_code
_entity_poly.pdbx_strand_id
1 'polypeptide(L)'
;MTVMIDRNSAQHPNTPEGDETFSVALSFEDGVTRFITCRADQTVADASYRQRINIPLDCRDGACGTCKALCESGRYDAGTYIDDALAPDEAERGYVLPCSMKPRSDLVLQIAGTSDIAKTQATRYTGTIVELTRLSATTVRFTVEIPDRADLAFLPGQYVNITVPGTDITRSYSFSNPPDEALLTFLVKLVPGGAMSEYLSRRAVVGDAVSFTGPHGSFFLREAERPILLLAGGTGLAPVLSMLGKLRSDGSTRTAHLIYGVSSDADLVELDRIDEFASQLPAFTWSHCVSDPSSTSANKVRIPELISSEHLYGGDVAVYLCGPPPMVEAVRTHLTNSGVTPTGFYFEKFGLTRAGAPDAPADRSPAEESAAGPVENLLTAPDADAICGQQIPSSIDMAPAEQTASRPGHDHADNARRIAGQLIAPAAPGTATPLDDDGGALRASGARSLAGQEVFAARAVAAPASVVEVPDDVPEPVHVQPPQPVAPDGYQIGEEHPELHESDALFEARQALELGALELTIGRLSTAQLAGYRLLAESTLPYVDGDRFVDAARYTETNAAFHDYLFTLTGNEHLLQAYQALDVKGRMSEVLRHATWCHPLCAQDHVRIVEAFEAHDRAAAKTLIMAHAECAKQTMRRALADQEQAEREKVRAARTPRFISPGRFRGKVVVVTGAAQGIGEHTARRINAEDGRVVMVDRAELVHDLADELSQTGPATLAVTADLEHPDGAETVVRQAIRKFGHIDVLINNVGGAINFKPFTQFTADEIQAEITRSLMTTLYACRAALPAMVEQGHGVIVNVSSAATRGIHRIPYSAAKGGINAITASLAMEYADAGIRVVATAPGGTDAPPRRISRGTPAPADDTERAWFQAHIDQTLASSLMHRYGTLDEQAAAICFLASDEASYITGSVLPVAGGDLG
;
A
#
# COMPACT_ATOMS: atom_id res chain seq x y z
N MET A 1 -30.89 -2.39 33.26
CA MET A 1 -32.16 -2.26 34.02
C MET A 1 -33.24 -3.03 33.26
N THR A 2 -34.36 -3.41 33.88
CA THR A 2 -35.09 -4.65 33.51
C THR A 2 -36.56 -4.42 33.10
N VAL A 3 -37.14 -5.42 32.39
CA VAL A 3 -38.60 -5.77 32.38
C VAL A 3 -39.52 -4.78 31.61
N MET A 4 -40.54 -5.16 30.82
CA MET A 4 -41.12 -6.47 30.36
C MET A 4 -41.69 -6.28 28.90
N ILE A 5 -42.61 -7.04 28.26
CA ILE A 5 -43.63 -8.06 28.61
C ILE A 5 -43.61 -9.19 27.55
N ASP A 6 -43.98 -10.42 27.92
CA ASP A 6 -44.21 -11.58 27.04
C ASP A 6 -45.72 -11.98 26.96
N ARG A 7 -46.14 -12.56 25.81
CA ARG A 7 -47.25 -13.52 25.59
C ARG A 7 -47.45 -13.72 24.06
N ASN A 8 -47.49 -14.94 23.52
CA ASN A 8 -48.36 -16.04 23.94
C ASN A 8 -47.80 -17.41 23.50
N SER A 9 -48.20 -18.50 24.16
CA SER A 9 -47.46 -19.78 24.14
C SER A 9 -48.24 -21.00 23.63
N ALA A 10 -47.54 -21.97 23.03
CA ALA A 10 -47.92 -23.40 23.04
C ALA A 10 -46.77 -24.37 22.61
N GLN A 11 -46.42 -25.29 23.52
CA GLN A 11 -45.94 -26.67 23.29
C GLN A 11 -44.64 -26.95 22.48
N HIS A 12 -43.58 -27.36 23.20
CA HIS A 12 -42.49 -28.22 22.69
C HIS A 12 -42.99 -29.66 22.41
N PRO A 13 -42.26 -30.44 21.59
CA PRO A 13 -41.28 -31.37 22.17
C PRO A 13 -39.83 -31.08 21.74
N ASN A 14 -38.87 -31.72 22.42
CA ASN A 14 -37.44 -31.59 22.11
C ASN A 14 -37.11 -32.26 20.76
N THR A 15 -36.37 -31.54 19.91
CA THR A 15 -35.61 -32.06 18.77
C THR A 15 -34.14 -31.72 19.04
N PRO A 16 -33.17 -32.64 18.82
CA PRO A 16 -31.77 -32.35 19.13
C PRO A 16 -31.18 -31.27 18.19
N GLU A 17 -30.28 -30.44 18.72
CA GLU A 17 -29.61 -29.32 18.02
C GLU A 17 -28.50 -29.82 17.05
N GLY A 18 -28.84 -30.74 16.14
CA GLY A 18 -27.86 -31.39 15.24
C GLY A 18 -28.35 -31.83 13.86
N ASP A 19 -29.64 -31.62 13.52
CA ASP A 19 -30.24 -32.01 12.23
C ASP A 19 -30.45 -30.84 11.25
N GLU A 20 -30.10 -29.60 11.63
CA GLU A 20 -30.20 -28.47 10.70
C GLU A 20 -29.22 -28.64 9.53
N THR A 21 -29.79 -28.65 8.32
CA THR A 21 -29.11 -28.97 7.06
C THR A 21 -29.39 -27.89 6.03
N PHE A 22 -28.33 -27.49 5.34
CA PHE A 22 -28.31 -26.41 4.38
C PHE A 22 -27.85 -26.92 3.00
N SER A 23 -28.39 -26.33 1.95
CA SER A 23 -27.94 -26.51 0.57
C SER A 23 -26.73 -25.63 0.32
N VAL A 24 -25.62 -26.22 -0.13
CA VAL A 24 -24.46 -25.47 -0.61
C VAL A 24 -24.31 -25.73 -2.10
N ALA A 25 -24.43 -24.68 -2.90
CA ALA A 25 -24.08 -24.69 -4.31
C ALA A 25 -22.57 -24.47 -4.46
N LEU A 26 -21.93 -25.34 -5.24
CA LEU A 26 -20.52 -25.29 -5.60
C LEU A 26 -20.45 -25.05 -7.10
N SER A 27 -20.18 -23.81 -7.51
CA SER A 27 -19.98 -23.41 -8.90
C SER A 27 -18.50 -23.57 -9.26
N PHE A 28 -18.23 -24.25 -10.37
CA PHE A 28 -16.87 -24.58 -10.82
C PHE A 28 -16.50 -23.78 -12.08
N GLU A 29 -15.19 -23.67 -12.37
CA GLU A 29 -14.64 -22.92 -13.51
C GLU A 29 -15.14 -23.41 -14.88
N ASP A 30 -15.59 -24.67 -14.98
CA ASP A 30 -16.22 -25.25 -16.18
C ASP A 30 -17.70 -24.85 -16.36
N GLY A 31 -18.20 -23.87 -15.58
CA GLY A 31 -19.58 -23.40 -15.64
C GLY A 31 -20.61 -24.39 -15.07
N VAL A 32 -20.15 -25.45 -14.40
CA VAL A 32 -21.01 -26.48 -13.81
C VAL A 32 -21.22 -26.17 -12.32
N THR A 33 -22.48 -26.12 -11.88
CA THR A 33 -22.82 -26.06 -10.44
C THR A 33 -23.18 -27.44 -9.90
N ARG A 34 -22.71 -27.77 -8.69
CA ARG A 34 -23.10 -28.97 -7.92
C ARG A 34 -23.69 -28.57 -6.59
N PHE A 35 -24.81 -29.18 -6.21
CA PHE A 35 -25.43 -28.97 -4.91
C PHE A 35 -25.03 -30.08 -3.94
N ILE A 36 -24.66 -29.71 -2.72
CA ILE A 36 -24.38 -30.63 -1.61
C ILE A 36 -25.22 -30.28 -0.39
N THR A 37 -25.64 -31.26 0.38
CA THR A 37 -26.23 -31.03 1.71
C THR A 37 -25.13 -30.97 2.76
N CYS A 38 -24.99 -29.83 3.43
CA CYS A 38 -24.08 -29.64 4.57
C CYS A 38 -24.89 -29.52 5.87
N ARG A 39 -24.40 -30.06 6.99
CA ARG A 39 -25.02 -29.86 8.30
C ARG A 39 -24.43 -28.62 8.98
N ALA A 40 -25.18 -28.01 9.90
CA ALA A 40 -24.71 -26.89 10.73
C ALA A 40 -23.49 -27.23 11.62
N ASP A 41 -23.29 -28.52 11.98
CA ASP A 41 -22.14 -28.97 12.78
C ASP A 41 -20.85 -29.16 11.94
N GLN A 42 -20.99 -29.22 10.62
CA GLN A 42 -19.99 -29.75 9.69
C GLN A 42 -19.35 -28.65 8.84
N THR A 43 -18.10 -28.85 8.42
CA THR A 43 -17.43 -27.96 7.47
C THR A 43 -17.87 -28.27 6.03
N VAL A 44 -17.88 -27.24 5.18
CA VAL A 44 -18.35 -27.37 3.79
C VAL A 44 -17.49 -28.37 3.01
N ALA A 45 -16.17 -28.39 3.24
CA ALA A 45 -15.27 -29.36 2.63
C ALA A 45 -15.60 -30.81 3.01
N ASP A 46 -15.86 -31.11 4.29
CA ASP A 46 -16.24 -32.47 4.71
C ASP A 46 -17.63 -32.87 4.18
N ALA A 47 -18.56 -31.92 4.04
CA ALA A 47 -19.83 -32.18 3.37
C ALA A 47 -19.64 -32.51 1.88
N SER A 48 -18.75 -31.79 1.21
CA SER A 48 -18.41 -31.97 -0.21
C SER A 48 -17.75 -33.34 -0.46
N TYR A 49 -16.70 -33.66 0.30
CA TYR A 49 -16.00 -34.94 0.23
C TYR A 49 -16.91 -36.13 0.58
N ARG A 50 -17.81 -35.99 1.58
CA ARG A 50 -18.84 -37.03 1.87
C ARG A 50 -19.72 -37.32 0.65
N GLN A 51 -20.01 -36.31 -0.15
CA GLN A 51 -20.85 -36.41 -1.36
C GLN A 51 -20.03 -36.65 -2.64
N ARG A 52 -18.73 -37.00 -2.50
CA ARG A 52 -17.79 -37.31 -3.58
C ARG A 52 -17.58 -36.16 -4.57
N ILE A 53 -17.68 -34.93 -4.07
CA ILE A 53 -17.28 -33.72 -4.76
C ILE A 53 -16.04 -33.21 -4.03
N ASN A 54 -14.88 -33.56 -4.55
CA ASN A 54 -13.59 -33.34 -3.92
C ASN A 54 -13.06 -31.97 -4.37
N ILE A 55 -13.64 -30.89 -3.82
CA ILE A 55 -13.13 -29.53 -4.02
C ILE A 55 -11.64 -29.45 -3.61
N PRO A 56 -10.85 -28.52 -4.17
CA PRO A 56 -9.45 -28.33 -3.80
C PRO A 56 -9.26 -28.29 -2.28
N LEU A 57 -8.32 -29.10 -1.75
CA LEU A 57 -8.11 -29.29 -0.32
C LEU A 57 -6.76 -29.97 -0.06
N ASP A 58 -6.05 -29.54 0.98
CA ASP A 58 -4.88 -30.25 1.51
C ASP A 58 -4.96 -30.39 3.05
N CYS A 59 -4.46 -29.41 3.82
CA CYS A 59 -4.24 -29.55 5.28
C CYS A 59 -5.50 -29.81 6.14
N ARG A 60 -6.69 -29.39 5.70
CA ARG A 60 -7.97 -29.37 6.47
C ARG A 60 -7.99 -28.53 7.75
N ASP A 61 -6.97 -27.71 8.01
CA ASP A 61 -6.74 -26.98 9.27
C ASP A 61 -6.68 -25.45 9.08
N GLY A 62 -7.24 -24.93 7.97
CA GLY A 62 -7.19 -23.49 7.66
C GLY A 62 -5.78 -22.92 7.49
N ALA A 63 -4.78 -23.74 7.14
CA ALA A 63 -3.36 -23.37 7.14
C ALA A 63 -2.67 -23.27 5.76
N CYS A 64 -3.18 -23.98 4.74
CA CYS A 64 -2.49 -24.09 3.42
C CYS A 64 -3.03 -23.19 2.30
N GLY A 65 -4.15 -22.50 2.51
CA GLY A 65 -4.87 -21.74 1.48
C GLY A 65 -5.52 -22.56 0.36
N THR A 66 -5.09 -23.79 0.07
CA THR A 66 -5.47 -24.63 -1.10
C THR A 66 -6.97 -24.84 -1.34
N CYS A 67 -7.84 -24.62 -0.35
CA CYS A 67 -9.29 -24.73 -0.50
C CYS A 67 -10.03 -23.42 -0.78
N LYS A 68 -9.31 -22.30 -0.87
CA LYS A 68 -9.86 -20.94 -1.01
C LYS A 68 -10.92 -20.87 -2.12
N ALA A 69 -12.06 -20.32 -1.74
CA ALA A 69 -13.27 -20.20 -2.55
C ALA A 69 -13.88 -18.82 -2.34
N LEU A 70 -14.66 -18.30 -3.29
CA LEU A 70 -15.42 -17.05 -3.12
C LEU A 70 -16.84 -17.38 -2.65
N CYS A 71 -17.33 -16.75 -1.59
CA CYS A 71 -18.70 -16.95 -1.10
C CYS A 71 -19.65 -15.90 -1.70
N GLU A 72 -20.27 -16.21 -2.83
CA GLU A 72 -21.19 -15.30 -3.55
C GLU A 72 -22.43 -14.93 -2.72
N SER A 73 -22.95 -15.87 -1.92
CA SER A 73 -24.10 -15.60 -1.05
C SER A 73 -24.25 -16.62 0.09
N GLY A 74 -25.00 -16.20 1.11
CA GLY A 74 -25.31 -16.98 2.30
C GLY A 74 -24.54 -16.51 3.55
N ARG A 75 -24.87 -17.08 4.70
CA ARG A 75 -24.25 -16.79 5.99
C ARG A 75 -23.53 -18.03 6.50
N TYR A 76 -22.32 -17.84 7.01
CA TYR A 76 -21.48 -18.90 7.53
C TYR A 76 -20.81 -18.47 8.83
N ASP A 77 -20.32 -19.46 9.55
CA ASP A 77 -19.29 -19.34 10.56
C ASP A 77 -17.98 -19.68 9.86
N ALA A 78 -16.99 -18.79 9.88
CA ALA A 78 -15.75 -18.98 9.13
C ALA A 78 -14.81 -20.03 9.76
N GLY A 79 -15.08 -20.45 11.00
CA GLY A 79 -14.20 -21.32 11.78
C GLY A 79 -12.87 -20.65 12.12
N THR A 80 -11.87 -21.47 12.44
CA THR A 80 -10.49 -21.02 12.71
C THR A 80 -9.61 -21.25 11.49
N TYR A 81 -8.74 -20.29 11.19
CA TYR A 81 -7.69 -20.37 10.18
C TYR A 81 -6.54 -19.42 10.58
N ILE A 82 -5.45 -19.43 9.82
CA ILE A 82 -4.38 -18.42 9.94
C ILE A 82 -4.44 -17.46 8.76
N ASP A 83 -4.08 -16.19 9.00
CA ASP A 83 -4.09 -15.13 7.99
C ASP A 83 -3.23 -15.49 6.75
N ASP A 84 -2.17 -16.28 6.94
CA ASP A 84 -1.28 -16.85 5.91
C ASP A 84 -2.03 -17.66 4.82
N ALA A 85 -3.22 -18.18 5.15
CA ALA A 85 -4.07 -19.01 4.28
C ALA A 85 -5.27 -18.25 3.69
N LEU A 86 -5.76 -17.23 4.39
CA LEU A 86 -6.82 -16.32 3.97
C LEU A 86 -6.59 -14.98 4.70
N ALA A 87 -6.10 -13.98 3.98
CA ALA A 87 -5.76 -12.70 4.57
C ALA A 87 -7.02 -11.88 4.92
N PRO A 88 -6.94 -10.91 5.85
CA PRO A 88 -8.11 -10.15 6.29
C PRO A 88 -8.83 -9.41 5.15
N ASP A 89 -8.10 -8.87 4.18
CA ASP A 89 -8.63 -8.20 2.99
C ASP A 89 -9.29 -9.18 2.01
N GLU A 90 -8.77 -10.39 1.87
CA GLU A 90 -9.43 -11.46 1.12
C GLU A 90 -10.75 -11.88 1.78
N ALA A 91 -10.77 -11.99 3.12
CA ALA A 91 -11.97 -12.32 3.88
C ALA A 91 -13.03 -11.20 3.81
N GLU A 92 -12.62 -9.92 3.85
CA GLU A 92 -13.51 -8.77 3.62
C GLU A 92 -14.08 -8.75 2.19
N ARG A 93 -13.30 -9.21 1.19
CA ARG A 93 -13.77 -9.43 -0.19
C ARG A 93 -14.64 -10.69 -0.38
N GLY A 94 -14.99 -11.40 0.71
CA GLY A 94 -15.88 -12.56 0.68
C GLY A 94 -15.21 -13.89 0.34
N TYR A 95 -13.87 -13.97 0.28
CA TYR A 95 -13.19 -15.25 0.18
C TYR A 95 -13.29 -16.03 1.50
N VAL A 96 -13.32 -17.36 1.38
CA VAL A 96 -13.55 -18.29 2.48
C VAL A 96 -12.66 -19.53 2.35
N LEU A 97 -12.43 -20.22 3.47
CA LEU A 97 -11.81 -21.54 3.50
C LEU A 97 -12.87 -22.60 3.83
N PRO A 98 -13.41 -23.34 2.85
CA PRO A 98 -14.40 -24.41 3.05
C PRO A 98 -13.99 -25.51 4.04
N CYS A 99 -12.69 -25.65 4.33
CA CYS A 99 -12.21 -26.59 5.34
C CYS A 99 -12.45 -26.14 6.79
N SER A 100 -12.54 -24.82 7.03
CA SER A 100 -12.87 -24.23 8.33
C SER A 100 -14.34 -23.81 8.42
N MET A 101 -14.91 -23.32 7.31
CA MET A 101 -16.24 -22.71 7.31
C MET A 101 -17.38 -23.72 7.55
N LYS A 102 -18.42 -23.29 8.27
CA LYS A 102 -19.66 -24.03 8.51
C LYS A 102 -20.88 -23.18 8.13
N PRO A 103 -21.90 -23.72 7.45
CA PRO A 103 -23.09 -22.96 7.04
C PRO A 103 -23.98 -22.54 8.22
N ARG A 104 -24.59 -21.34 8.10
CA ARG A 104 -25.65 -20.75 8.94
C ARG A 104 -26.87 -20.30 8.11
N SER A 105 -26.86 -20.65 6.84
CA SER A 105 -27.95 -20.67 5.85
C SER A 105 -27.48 -21.55 4.69
N ASP A 106 -28.32 -21.70 3.67
CA ASP A 106 -27.86 -22.10 2.33
C ASP A 106 -26.75 -21.14 1.85
N LEU A 107 -25.80 -21.66 1.07
CA LEU A 107 -24.62 -20.96 0.57
C LEU A 107 -24.45 -21.15 -0.94
N VAL A 108 -23.78 -20.21 -1.60
CA VAL A 108 -23.24 -20.36 -2.96
C VAL A 108 -21.75 -20.01 -2.95
N LEU A 109 -20.91 -20.95 -3.40
CA LEU A 109 -19.46 -20.80 -3.45
C LEU A 109 -18.94 -20.98 -4.89
N GLN A 110 -18.07 -20.09 -5.37
CA GLN A 110 -17.20 -20.36 -6.52
C GLN A 110 -15.96 -21.13 -6.06
N ILE A 111 -15.64 -22.22 -6.77
CA ILE A 111 -14.51 -23.11 -6.47
C ILE A 111 -13.44 -22.97 -7.56
N ALA A 112 -12.19 -22.70 -7.15
CA ALA A 112 -11.03 -22.58 -8.04
C ALA A 112 -10.60 -23.94 -8.64
N GLY A 113 -11.38 -24.43 -9.59
CA GLY A 113 -11.18 -25.70 -10.30
C GLY A 113 -12.41 -26.10 -11.12
N THR A 114 -12.28 -27.13 -11.97
CA THR A 114 -13.39 -27.65 -12.78
C THR A 114 -14.14 -28.79 -12.07
N SER A 115 -15.41 -28.99 -12.44
CA SER A 115 -16.25 -30.04 -11.86
C SER A 115 -15.77 -31.46 -12.20
N ASP A 116 -14.93 -31.65 -13.23
CA ASP A 116 -14.29 -32.93 -13.53
C ASP A 116 -13.12 -33.23 -12.60
N ILE A 117 -12.28 -32.24 -12.26
CA ILE A 117 -11.24 -32.41 -11.23
C ILE A 117 -11.89 -32.74 -9.89
N ALA A 118 -13.02 -32.10 -9.56
CA ALA A 118 -13.78 -32.37 -8.35
C ALA A 118 -14.39 -33.79 -8.28
N LYS A 119 -14.27 -34.62 -9.32
CA LYS A 119 -14.62 -36.06 -9.28
C LYS A 119 -13.40 -36.94 -8.97
N THR A 120 -12.18 -36.45 -9.21
CA THR A 120 -10.93 -37.14 -8.85
C THR A 120 -10.73 -37.14 -7.34
N GLN A 121 -10.21 -38.22 -6.77
CA GLN A 121 -9.82 -38.27 -5.35
C GLN A 121 -8.30 -38.23 -5.26
N ALA A 122 -7.78 -37.42 -4.33
CA ALA A 122 -6.37 -37.44 -3.93
C ALA A 122 -6.04 -38.84 -3.37
N THR A 123 -5.48 -39.69 -4.23
CA THR A 123 -5.33 -41.12 -4.00
C THR A 123 -3.88 -41.43 -3.68
N ARG A 124 -3.64 -42.46 -2.85
CA ARG A 124 -2.29 -42.93 -2.57
C ARG A 124 -1.85 -43.92 -3.64
N TYR A 125 -0.88 -43.51 -4.44
CA TYR A 125 -0.23 -44.37 -5.44
C TYR A 125 1.07 -44.94 -4.86
N THR A 126 1.54 -46.03 -5.45
CA THR A 126 2.89 -46.55 -5.23
C THR A 126 3.48 -46.97 -6.57
N GLY A 127 4.70 -46.52 -6.84
CA GLY A 127 5.41 -46.75 -8.09
C GLY A 127 6.88 -47.06 -7.87
N THR A 128 7.60 -47.22 -8.96
CA THR A 128 9.01 -47.59 -8.98
C THR A 128 9.83 -46.50 -9.68
N ILE A 129 10.97 -46.11 -9.11
CA ILE A 129 11.92 -45.21 -9.80
C ILE A 129 12.50 -45.94 -11.01
N VAL A 130 12.21 -45.44 -12.22
CA VAL A 130 12.71 -45.99 -13.50
C VAL A 130 13.87 -45.17 -14.09
N GLU A 131 13.99 -43.89 -13.72
CA GLU A 131 15.13 -43.02 -14.05
C GLU A 131 15.54 -42.21 -12.82
N LEU A 132 16.85 -42.02 -12.63
CA LEU A 132 17.41 -41.14 -11.60
C LEU A 132 18.63 -40.41 -12.19
N THR A 133 18.46 -39.12 -12.51
CA THR A 133 19.42 -38.32 -13.27
C THR A 133 19.89 -37.13 -12.44
N ARG A 134 21.19 -37.09 -12.14
CA ARG A 134 21.84 -35.99 -11.41
C ARG A 134 22.22 -34.87 -12.39
N LEU A 135 21.28 -33.93 -12.59
CA LEU A 135 21.44 -32.80 -13.52
C LEU A 135 22.57 -31.85 -13.11
N SER A 136 22.76 -31.62 -11.80
CA SER A 136 23.84 -30.75 -11.31
C SER A 136 24.30 -31.13 -9.90
N ALA A 137 25.21 -30.33 -9.33
CA ALA A 137 25.58 -30.44 -7.92
C ALA A 137 24.38 -30.24 -6.98
N THR A 138 23.41 -29.39 -7.36
CA THR A 138 22.27 -28.95 -6.55
C THR A 138 20.93 -29.55 -6.95
N THR A 139 20.78 -30.15 -8.15
CA THR A 139 19.47 -30.60 -8.66
C THR A 139 19.49 -32.04 -9.18
N VAL A 140 18.40 -32.78 -8.91
CA VAL A 140 18.11 -34.14 -9.40
C VAL A 140 16.78 -34.14 -10.14
N ARG A 141 16.72 -34.87 -11.25
CA ARG A 141 15.47 -35.34 -11.86
C ARG A 141 15.29 -36.83 -11.55
N PHE A 142 14.09 -37.25 -11.22
CA PHE A 142 13.76 -38.68 -11.15
C PHE A 142 12.39 -38.95 -11.76
N THR A 143 12.23 -40.16 -12.30
CA THR A 143 11.06 -40.57 -13.07
C THR A 143 10.48 -41.84 -12.46
N VAL A 144 9.17 -41.88 -12.24
CA VAL A 144 8.43 -42.94 -11.54
C VAL A 144 7.40 -43.55 -12.48
N GLU A 145 7.37 -44.88 -12.55
CA GLU A 145 6.30 -45.66 -13.18
C GLU A 145 5.31 -46.11 -12.11
N ILE A 146 3.99 -45.96 -12.36
CA ILE A 146 2.92 -46.48 -11.49
C ILE A 146 2.04 -47.49 -12.26
N PRO A 147 1.58 -48.59 -11.65
CA PRO A 147 0.76 -49.58 -12.35
C PRO A 147 -0.58 -49.00 -12.83
N ASP A 148 -1.24 -48.25 -11.95
CA ASP A 148 -2.61 -47.75 -12.16
C ASP A 148 -2.59 -46.33 -12.76
N ARG A 149 -1.71 -46.08 -13.75
CA ARG A 149 -1.45 -44.75 -14.33
C ARG A 149 -2.70 -44.04 -14.86
N ALA A 150 -3.68 -44.79 -15.36
CA ALA A 150 -4.93 -44.25 -15.89
C ALA A 150 -5.84 -43.62 -14.81
N ASP A 151 -5.69 -44.04 -13.55
CA ASP A 151 -6.51 -43.53 -12.44
C ASP A 151 -5.95 -42.20 -11.88
N LEU A 152 -4.72 -41.81 -12.26
CA LEU A 152 -4.11 -40.53 -11.90
C LEU A 152 -4.36 -39.48 -12.99
N ALA A 153 -5.49 -38.80 -12.91
CA ALA A 153 -5.72 -37.54 -13.61
C ALA A 153 -5.18 -36.36 -12.76
N PHE A 154 -4.43 -35.44 -13.37
CA PHE A 154 -3.93 -34.21 -12.74
C PHE A 154 -3.89 -33.08 -13.78
N LEU A 155 -3.88 -31.82 -13.33
CA LEU A 155 -3.69 -30.66 -14.21
C LEU A 155 -2.24 -30.16 -14.20
N PRO A 156 -1.74 -29.64 -15.33
CA PRO A 156 -0.33 -29.26 -15.46
C PRO A 156 -0.03 -28.05 -14.56
N GLY A 157 0.84 -28.29 -13.58
CA GLY A 157 1.14 -27.38 -12.48
C GLY A 157 0.99 -28.02 -11.10
N GLN A 158 0.08 -28.98 -10.95
CA GLN A 158 -0.21 -29.65 -9.67
C GLN A 158 0.95 -30.47 -9.10
N TYR A 159 0.85 -30.79 -7.81
CA TYR A 159 1.85 -31.54 -7.05
C TYR A 159 1.32 -32.81 -6.40
N VAL A 160 2.26 -33.63 -5.91
CA VAL A 160 1.99 -34.78 -5.04
C VAL A 160 2.81 -34.70 -3.76
N ASN A 161 2.24 -35.23 -2.68
CA ASN A 161 2.89 -35.39 -1.39
C ASN A 161 3.64 -36.73 -1.36
N ILE A 162 4.95 -36.72 -1.63
CA ILE A 162 5.80 -37.92 -1.73
C ILE A 162 6.35 -38.31 -0.35
N THR A 163 6.17 -39.56 0.05
CA THR A 163 6.80 -40.12 1.26
C THR A 163 8.27 -40.45 0.99
N VAL A 164 9.19 -39.89 1.78
CA VAL A 164 10.64 -40.12 1.68
C VAL A 164 10.97 -41.58 2.03
N PRO A 165 11.48 -42.41 1.09
CA PRO A 165 11.64 -43.85 1.31
C PRO A 165 12.49 -44.19 2.54
N GLY A 166 11.93 -45.05 3.39
CA GLY A 166 12.50 -45.45 4.68
C GLY A 166 12.13 -44.54 5.87
N THR A 167 11.21 -43.60 5.70
CA THR A 167 10.71 -42.71 6.77
C THR A 167 9.22 -42.40 6.58
N ASP A 168 8.55 -41.88 7.62
CA ASP A 168 7.17 -41.37 7.54
C ASP A 168 7.10 -39.90 7.06
N ILE A 169 8.23 -39.29 6.67
CA ILE A 169 8.30 -37.88 6.28
C ILE A 169 7.77 -37.69 4.85
N THR A 170 6.76 -36.84 4.67
CA THR A 170 6.26 -36.41 3.35
C THR A 170 6.87 -35.08 2.90
N ARG A 171 6.97 -34.88 1.57
CA ARG A 171 7.32 -33.59 0.94
C ARG A 171 6.59 -33.40 -0.39
N SER A 172 6.12 -32.19 -0.63
CA SER A 172 5.43 -31.75 -1.85
C SER A 172 6.39 -31.64 -3.03
N TYR A 173 6.02 -32.21 -4.18
CA TYR A 173 6.76 -32.06 -5.44
C TYR A 173 5.81 -31.96 -6.63
N SER A 174 5.89 -30.84 -7.36
CA SER A 174 5.12 -30.58 -8.58
C SER A 174 5.58 -31.47 -9.74
N PHE A 175 4.64 -31.94 -10.57
CA PHE A 175 4.97 -32.73 -11.76
C PHE A 175 5.76 -31.90 -12.78
N SER A 176 6.72 -32.51 -13.47
CA SER A 176 7.46 -31.92 -14.61
C SER A 176 7.29 -32.70 -15.93
N ASN A 177 6.32 -33.61 -15.98
CA ASN A 177 5.72 -34.19 -17.18
C ASN A 177 4.28 -33.63 -17.36
N PRO A 178 3.74 -33.59 -18.59
CA PRO A 178 2.34 -33.27 -18.82
C PRO A 178 1.39 -34.45 -18.47
N PRO A 179 0.08 -34.20 -18.31
CA PRO A 179 -0.89 -35.20 -17.82
C PRO A 179 -1.12 -36.42 -18.72
N ASP A 180 -0.72 -36.36 -19.99
CA ASP A 180 -0.83 -37.42 -21.00
C ASP A 180 0.37 -38.39 -21.02
N GLU A 181 1.52 -38.00 -20.47
CA GLU A 181 2.71 -38.86 -20.44
C GLU A 181 2.57 -40.00 -19.40
N ALA A 182 2.93 -41.22 -19.80
CA ALA A 182 2.74 -42.43 -19.00
C ALA A 182 3.66 -42.51 -17.75
N LEU A 183 4.80 -41.84 -17.79
CA LEU A 183 5.77 -41.77 -16.69
C LEU A 183 5.65 -40.43 -15.94
N LEU A 184 5.86 -40.46 -14.63
CA LEU A 184 5.73 -39.29 -13.76
C LEU A 184 7.12 -38.76 -13.39
N THR A 185 7.41 -37.53 -13.76
CA THR A 185 8.75 -36.93 -13.64
C THR A 185 8.75 -35.80 -12.62
N PHE A 186 9.78 -35.74 -11.78
CA PHE A 186 9.94 -34.75 -10.72
C PHE A 186 11.33 -34.11 -10.78
N LEU A 187 11.40 -32.82 -10.46
CA LEU A 187 12.64 -32.03 -10.45
C LEU A 187 12.87 -31.44 -9.05
N VAL A 188 13.94 -31.88 -8.38
CA VAL A 188 14.14 -31.65 -6.94
C VAL A 188 15.47 -30.94 -6.66
N LYS A 189 15.39 -29.79 -5.99
CA LYS A 189 16.56 -29.11 -5.43
C LYS A 189 17.00 -29.80 -4.14
N LEU A 190 18.31 -29.92 -3.97
CA LEU A 190 18.93 -30.65 -2.89
C LEU A 190 19.42 -29.69 -1.82
N VAL A 191 18.86 -29.85 -0.62
CA VAL A 191 19.09 -28.98 0.54
C VAL A 191 19.91 -29.76 1.57
N PRO A 192 21.01 -29.19 2.13
CA PRO A 192 21.73 -29.81 3.22
C PRO A 192 20.82 -30.13 4.41
N GLY A 193 20.82 -31.39 4.88
CA GLY A 193 19.94 -31.87 5.95
C GLY A 193 18.48 -32.14 5.55
N GLY A 194 18.09 -31.93 4.28
CA GLY A 194 16.75 -32.27 3.80
C GLY A 194 16.57 -33.78 3.63
N ALA A 195 15.57 -34.39 4.29
CA ALA A 195 15.38 -35.85 4.29
C ALA A 195 15.27 -36.48 2.88
N MET A 196 14.51 -35.85 1.97
CA MET A 196 14.44 -36.29 0.56
C MET A 196 15.78 -36.05 -0.17
N SER A 197 16.46 -34.93 0.12
CA SER A 197 17.74 -34.59 -0.49
C SER A 197 18.87 -35.55 -0.10
N GLU A 198 18.85 -36.07 1.13
CA GLU A 198 19.75 -37.14 1.58
C GLU A 198 19.42 -38.49 0.92
N TYR A 199 18.13 -38.83 0.78
CA TYR A 199 17.71 -40.01 0.03
C TYR A 199 18.23 -39.94 -1.42
N LEU A 200 17.84 -38.90 -2.18
CA LEU A 200 18.21 -38.70 -3.59
C LEU A 200 19.73 -38.50 -3.83
N SER A 201 20.52 -38.17 -2.81
CA SER A 201 21.97 -37.99 -2.95
C SER A 201 22.83 -39.14 -2.43
N ARG A 202 22.27 -40.10 -1.66
CA ARG A 202 23.05 -41.15 -0.99
C ARG A 202 22.45 -42.55 -0.97
N ARG A 203 21.14 -42.68 -1.20
CA ARG A 203 20.40 -43.95 -1.01
C ARG A 203 19.57 -44.36 -2.23
N ALA A 204 19.03 -43.41 -2.98
CA ALA A 204 18.11 -43.67 -4.07
C ALA A 204 18.77 -44.45 -5.22
N VAL A 205 18.08 -45.47 -5.71
CA VAL A 205 18.47 -46.25 -6.91
C VAL A 205 17.27 -46.51 -7.82
N VAL A 206 17.54 -46.72 -9.11
CA VAL A 206 16.54 -47.25 -10.05
C VAL A 206 16.09 -48.63 -9.56
N GLY A 207 14.78 -48.83 -9.45
CA GLY A 207 14.16 -49.99 -8.80
C GLY A 207 13.62 -49.74 -7.39
N ASP A 208 13.90 -48.59 -6.76
CA ASP A 208 13.31 -48.22 -5.47
C ASP A 208 11.80 -47.96 -5.58
N ALA A 209 11.04 -48.40 -4.56
CA ALA A 209 9.62 -48.11 -4.43
C ALA A 209 9.36 -46.75 -3.77
N VAL A 210 8.46 -45.96 -4.38
CA VAL A 210 8.05 -44.63 -3.91
C VAL A 210 6.52 -44.59 -3.75
N SER A 211 6.03 -44.17 -2.58
CA SER A 211 4.62 -43.84 -2.37
C SER A 211 4.41 -42.33 -2.41
N PHE A 212 3.29 -41.90 -2.97
CA PHE A 212 2.84 -40.51 -2.93
C PHE A 212 1.31 -40.40 -2.90
N THR A 213 0.80 -39.26 -2.47
CA THR A 213 -0.62 -38.92 -2.48
C THR A 213 -0.87 -37.70 -3.36
N GLY A 214 -1.95 -37.70 -4.14
CA GLY A 214 -2.42 -36.53 -4.88
C GLY A 214 -3.33 -36.86 -6.07
N PRO A 215 -3.52 -35.93 -7.02
CA PRO A 215 -2.87 -34.62 -7.09
C PRO A 215 -3.36 -33.63 -6.02
N HIS A 216 -2.62 -32.53 -5.86
CA HIS A 216 -2.93 -31.40 -4.98
C HIS A 216 -2.56 -30.07 -5.68
N GLY A 217 -3.11 -28.96 -5.16
CA GLY A 217 -2.80 -27.59 -5.60
C GLY A 217 -3.79 -26.98 -6.61
N SER A 218 -3.96 -25.66 -6.53
CA SER A 218 -4.75 -24.84 -7.47
C SER A 218 -3.88 -24.13 -8.54
N PHE A 219 -2.56 -24.13 -8.38
CA PHE A 219 -1.65 -23.60 -9.41
C PHE A 219 -1.61 -24.54 -10.63
N PHE A 220 -2.46 -24.27 -11.62
CA PHE A 220 -2.50 -25.00 -12.88
C PHE A 220 -2.83 -24.09 -14.07
N LEU A 221 -2.37 -24.49 -15.26
CA LEU A 221 -2.63 -23.77 -16.52
C LEU A 221 -4.15 -23.68 -16.80
N ARG A 222 -4.72 -22.48 -16.78
CA ARG A 222 -6.13 -22.25 -17.11
C ARG A 222 -6.41 -22.31 -18.62
N GLU A 223 -7.54 -22.89 -18.98
CA GLU A 223 -8.03 -23.04 -20.35
C GLU A 223 -8.52 -21.67 -20.90
N ALA A 224 -7.61 -20.95 -21.55
CA ALA A 224 -7.87 -19.68 -22.22
C ALA A 224 -6.85 -19.49 -23.36
N GLU A 225 -7.17 -18.66 -24.37
CA GLU A 225 -6.26 -18.39 -25.49
C GLU A 225 -5.36 -17.16 -25.27
N ARG A 226 -5.61 -16.35 -24.23
CA ARG A 226 -4.86 -15.12 -23.93
C ARG A 226 -3.36 -15.38 -23.65
N PRO A 227 -2.45 -14.43 -23.96
CA PRO A 227 -1.01 -14.57 -23.72
C PRO A 227 -0.65 -14.99 -22.29
N ILE A 228 0.47 -15.71 -22.14
CA ILE A 228 1.01 -16.10 -20.83
C ILE A 228 2.46 -15.68 -20.60
N LEU A 229 2.73 -15.30 -19.36
CA LEU A 229 4.07 -15.05 -18.84
C LEU A 229 4.38 -16.08 -17.73
N LEU A 230 5.25 -17.03 -18.05
CA LEU A 230 5.71 -18.10 -17.17
C LEU A 230 6.99 -17.63 -16.46
N LEU A 231 7.02 -17.68 -15.13
CA LEU A 231 8.11 -17.17 -14.31
C LEU A 231 8.58 -18.27 -13.34
N ALA A 232 9.79 -18.78 -13.54
CA ALA A 232 10.29 -19.99 -12.87
C ALA A 232 11.54 -19.71 -12.02
N GLY A 233 11.52 -20.08 -10.74
CA GLY A 233 12.61 -19.88 -9.79
C GLY A 233 13.29 -21.19 -9.36
N GLY A 234 14.50 -21.46 -9.83
CA GLY A 234 15.26 -22.65 -9.45
C GLY A 234 14.59 -23.95 -9.92
N THR A 235 13.97 -24.70 -9.00
CA THR A 235 13.14 -25.88 -9.35
C THR A 235 11.65 -25.57 -9.46
N GLY A 236 11.22 -24.32 -9.30
CA GLY A 236 9.89 -23.85 -9.75
C GLY A 236 9.69 -23.92 -11.27
N LEU A 237 10.74 -24.32 -12.01
CA LEU A 237 10.64 -24.80 -13.38
C LEU A 237 9.82 -26.10 -13.52
N ALA A 238 9.69 -26.91 -12.46
CA ALA A 238 8.97 -28.19 -12.51
C ALA A 238 7.52 -28.06 -13.02
N PRO A 239 6.61 -27.31 -12.38
CA PRO A 239 5.24 -27.16 -12.88
C PRO A 239 5.19 -26.49 -14.26
N VAL A 240 6.09 -25.54 -14.53
CA VAL A 240 6.19 -24.86 -15.84
C VAL A 240 6.51 -25.83 -16.98
N LEU A 241 7.37 -26.83 -16.77
CA LEU A 241 7.63 -27.88 -17.76
C LEU A 241 6.39 -28.77 -18.02
N SER A 242 5.54 -28.98 -17.01
CA SER A 242 4.25 -29.65 -17.19
C SER A 242 3.27 -28.81 -18.02
N MET A 243 3.22 -27.49 -17.79
CA MET A 243 2.40 -26.54 -18.58
C MET A 243 2.84 -26.47 -20.04
N LEU A 244 4.15 -26.33 -20.30
CA LEU A 244 4.71 -26.36 -21.66
C LEU A 244 4.46 -27.72 -22.35
N GLY A 245 4.58 -28.82 -21.60
CA GLY A 245 4.23 -30.16 -22.08
C GLY A 245 2.78 -30.28 -22.54
N LYS A 246 1.82 -29.74 -21.78
CA LYS A 246 0.39 -29.75 -22.17
C LYS A 246 0.14 -28.88 -23.39
N LEU A 247 0.69 -27.67 -23.43
CA LEU A 247 0.59 -26.77 -24.60
C LEU A 247 1.13 -27.45 -25.88
N ARG A 248 2.24 -28.19 -25.78
CA ARG A 248 2.79 -29.01 -26.88
C ARG A 248 1.83 -30.11 -27.29
N SER A 249 1.34 -30.92 -26.34
CA SER A 249 0.44 -32.06 -26.63
C SER A 249 -0.90 -31.62 -27.22
N ASP A 250 -1.39 -30.42 -26.87
CA ASP A 250 -2.58 -29.80 -27.45
C ASP A 250 -2.35 -29.16 -28.83
N GLY A 251 -1.09 -29.03 -29.28
CA GLY A 251 -0.73 -28.30 -30.50
C GLY A 251 -1.00 -26.79 -30.42
N SER A 252 -0.89 -26.20 -29.24
CA SER A 252 -1.36 -24.84 -28.95
C SER A 252 -0.59 -23.76 -29.69
N THR A 253 -1.33 -22.79 -30.25
CA THR A 253 -0.79 -21.54 -30.84
C THR A 253 -0.77 -20.37 -29.84
N ARG A 254 -1.04 -20.62 -28.55
CA ARG A 254 -1.09 -19.61 -27.49
C ARG A 254 0.28 -18.96 -27.29
N THR A 255 0.35 -17.62 -27.34
CA THR A 255 1.59 -16.87 -27.12
C THR A 255 2.10 -17.04 -25.70
N ALA A 256 3.36 -17.42 -25.55
CA ALA A 256 3.97 -17.71 -24.26
C ALA A 256 5.41 -17.16 -24.16
N HIS A 257 5.76 -16.54 -23.04
CA HIS A 257 7.15 -16.25 -22.69
C HIS A 257 7.53 -16.89 -21.35
N LEU A 258 8.72 -17.50 -21.26
CA LEU A 258 9.30 -18.02 -20.02
C LEU A 258 10.51 -17.19 -19.59
N ILE A 259 10.51 -16.65 -18.37
CA ILE A 259 11.72 -16.15 -17.70
C ILE A 259 12.15 -17.15 -16.62
N TYR A 260 13.30 -17.79 -16.83
CA TYR A 260 13.87 -18.77 -15.89
C TYR A 260 15.01 -18.16 -15.05
N GLY A 261 14.78 -17.95 -13.77
CA GLY A 261 15.77 -17.37 -12.85
C GLY A 261 16.35 -18.37 -11.86
N VAL A 262 17.68 -18.34 -11.69
CA VAL A 262 18.38 -19.18 -10.71
C VAL A 262 19.45 -18.42 -9.93
N SER A 263 19.93 -19.03 -8.84
CA SER A 263 20.94 -18.41 -7.98
C SER A 263 22.35 -18.46 -8.57
N SER A 264 22.73 -19.59 -9.18
CA SER A 264 24.09 -19.87 -9.68
C SER A 264 24.07 -20.66 -10.99
N ASP A 265 25.17 -20.65 -11.75
CA ASP A 265 25.28 -21.42 -13.02
C ASP A 265 25.02 -22.93 -12.83
N ALA A 266 25.34 -23.47 -11.64
CA ALA A 266 25.08 -24.88 -11.30
C ALA A 266 23.59 -25.19 -11.00
N ASP A 267 22.73 -24.17 -10.92
CA ASP A 267 21.29 -24.32 -10.77
C ASP A 267 20.54 -24.24 -12.11
N LEU A 268 21.17 -23.78 -13.21
CA LEU A 268 20.59 -23.81 -14.56
C LEU A 268 20.54 -25.26 -15.06
N VAL A 269 19.34 -25.82 -15.20
CA VAL A 269 19.09 -27.20 -15.65
C VAL A 269 17.92 -27.28 -16.64
N GLU A 270 17.72 -28.44 -17.27
CA GLU A 270 16.66 -28.71 -18.26
C GLU A 270 16.67 -27.80 -19.51
N LEU A 271 17.72 -27.02 -19.76
CA LEU A 271 17.77 -26.04 -20.85
C LEU A 271 17.48 -26.66 -22.23
N ASP A 272 18.09 -27.81 -22.53
CA ASP A 272 17.87 -28.56 -23.79
C ASP A 272 16.38 -28.90 -24.01
N ARG A 273 15.61 -29.10 -22.92
CA ARG A 273 14.18 -29.43 -22.95
C ARG A 273 13.30 -28.18 -23.11
N ILE A 274 13.76 -27.03 -22.61
CA ILE A 274 13.13 -25.73 -22.89
C ILE A 274 13.33 -25.35 -24.37
N ASP A 275 14.54 -25.57 -24.90
CA ASP A 275 14.82 -25.39 -26.33
C ASP A 275 14.07 -26.40 -27.22
N GLU A 276 13.86 -27.65 -26.75
CA GLU A 276 12.95 -28.58 -27.43
C GLU A 276 11.53 -27.99 -27.52
N PHE A 277 10.96 -27.50 -26.42
CA PHE A 277 9.65 -26.84 -26.46
C PHE A 277 9.64 -25.61 -27.37
N ALA A 278 10.69 -24.78 -27.38
CA ALA A 278 10.80 -23.62 -28.27
C ALA A 278 10.89 -24.01 -29.76
N SER A 279 11.39 -25.21 -30.06
CA SER A 279 11.40 -25.76 -31.43
C SER A 279 10.04 -26.33 -31.88
N GLN A 280 9.13 -26.61 -30.94
CA GLN A 280 7.85 -27.30 -31.17
C GLN A 280 6.62 -26.38 -31.01
N LEU A 281 6.72 -25.33 -30.19
CA LEU A 281 5.66 -24.34 -29.94
C LEU A 281 5.96 -23.04 -30.70
N PRO A 282 5.27 -22.73 -31.82
CA PRO A 282 5.66 -21.65 -32.73
C PRO A 282 5.46 -20.22 -32.18
N ALA A 283 4.78 -20.08 -31.04
CA ALA A 283 4.56 -18.82 -30.33
C ALA A 283 5.16 -18.82 -28.90
N PHE A 284 6.05 -19.78 -28.59
CA PHE A 284 6.79 -19.83 -27.33
C PHE A 284 8.18 -19.20 -27.49
N THR A 285 8.57 -18.39 -26.51
CA THR A 285 9.91 -17.80 -26.39
C THR A 285 10.39 -17.93 -24.95
N TRP A 286 11.70 -17.93 -24.72
CA TRP A 286 12.24 -17.99 -23.36
C TRP A 286 13.51 -17.15 -23.18
N SER A 287 13.77 -16.80 -21.93
CA SER A 287 14.96 -16.13 -21.44
C SER A 287 15.35 -16.73 -20.08
N HIS A 288 16.59 -16.52 -19.65
CA HIS A 288 17.03 -16.89 -18.30
C HIS A 288 17.89 -15.81 -17.67
N CYS A 289 18.04 -15.85 -16.34
CA CYS A 289 18.95 -15.01 -15.58
C CYS A 289 19.60 -15.76 -14.41
N VAL A 290 20.81 -15.34 -14.03
CA VAL A 290 21.55 -15.88 -12.88
C VAL A 290 21.93 -14.73 -11.95
N SER A 291 21.53 -14.80 -10.68
CA SER A 291 21.74 -13.68 -9.74
C SER A 291 23.17 -13.53 -9.22
N ASP A 292 24.03 -14.53 -9.39
CA ASP A 292 25.44 -14.48 -8.99
C ASP A 292 26.26 -13.57 -9.95
N PRO A 293 26.88 -12.48 -9.47
CA PRO A 293 27.71 -11.61 -10.31
C PRO A 293 28.89 -12.33 -10.98
N SER A 294 29.37 -13.44 -10.41
CA SER A 294 30.46 -14.27 -10.94
C SER A 294 30.02 -15.27 -12.03
N SER A 295 28.71 -15.40 -12.28
CA SER A 295 28.09 -16.19 -13.34
C SER A 295 28.73 -16.01 -14.72
N THR A 296 28.63 -17.02 -15.58
CA THR A 296 28.97 -16.93 -17.02
C THR A 296 27.80 -16.52 -17.92
N SER A 297 26.57 -16.45 -17.38
CA SER A 297 25.37 -16.02 -18.12
C SER A 297 25.44 -14.54 -18.52
N ALA A 298 24.78 -14.21 -19.64
CA ALA A 298 24.64 -12.84 -20.13
C ALA A 298 23.75 -11.97 -19.21
N ASN A 299 22.73 -12.58 -18.59
CA ASN A 299 21.71 -11.88 -17.81
C ASN A 299 21.98 -12.03 -16.31
N LYS A 300 22.89 -11.20 -15.78
CA LYS A 300 23.34 -11.24 -14.37
C LYS A 300 22.41 -10.47 -13.43
N VAL A 301 21.12 -10.79 -13.51
CA VAL A 301 20.01 -10.05 -12.90
C VAL A 301 19.01 -11.02 -12.24
N ARG A 302 17.94 -10.50 -11.64
CA ARG A 302 16.79 -11.31 -11.16
C ARG A 302 15.63 -11.20 -12.14
N ILE A 303 14.68 -12.15 -12.06
CA ILE A 303 13.53 -12.24 -12.96
C ILE A 303 12.78 -10.92 -13.18
N PRO A 304 12.45 -10.09 -12.14
CA PRO A 304 11.76 -8.82 -12.37
C PRO A 304 12.51 -7.85 -13.29
N GLU A 305 13.85 -7.92 -13.31
CA GLU A 305 14.71 -7.06 -14.13
C GLU A 305 14.77 -7.52 -15.60
N LEU A 306 14.13 -8.65 -15.95
CA LEU A 306 13.89 -9.12 -17.33
C LEU A 306 12.42 -9.01 -17.77
N ILE A 307 11.51 -8.50 -16.91
CA ILE A 307 10.12 -8.26 -17.31
C ILE A 307 10.07 -6.95 -18.11
N SER A 308 10.07 -7.06 -19.44
CA SER A 308 9.80 -5.94 -20.36
C SER A 308 8.31 -5.77 -20.62
N SER A 309 7.90 -4.58 -21.04
CA SER A 309 6.48 -4.24 -21.29
C SER A 309 5.83 -5.07 -22.40
N GLU A 310 6.62 -5.63 -23.32
CA GLU A 310 6.15 -6.56 -24.36
C GLU A 310 5.68 -7.91 -23.77
N HIS A 311 6.27 -8.35 -22.66
CA HIS A 311 5.83 -9.56 -21.95
C HIS A 311 4.52 -9.36 -21.17
N LEU A 312 4.10 -8.10 -20.97
CA LEU A 312 2.92 -7.75 -20.17
C LEU A 312 1.68 -7.42 -21.02
N TYR A 313 1.80 -7.31 -22.34
CA TYR A 313 0.69 -7.10 -23.28
C TYR A 313 -0.29 -5.97 -22.92
N GLY A 314 0.20 -4.93 -22.23
CA GLY A 314 -0.61 -3.81 -21.73
C GLY A 314 -1.64 -4.19 -20.64
N GLY A 315 -1.54 -5.39 -20.06
CA GLY A 315 -2.47 -5.97 -19.09
C GLY A 315 -3.07 -7.30 -19.56
N ASP A 316 -3.22 -7.52 -20.87
CA ASP A 316 -3.82 -8.74 -21.44
C ASP A 316 -2.85 -9.94 -21.45
N VAL A 317 -2.48 -10.36 -20.25
CA VAL A 317 -1.62 -11.51 -19.98
C VAL A 317 -2.13 -12.24 -18.74
N ALA A 318 -1.95 -13.56 -18.69
CA ALA A 318 -2.03 -14.34 -17.45
C ALA A 318 -0.62 -14.71 -16.98
N VAL A 319 -0.26 -14.34 -15.75
CA VAL A 319 1.07 -14.57 -15.17
C VAL A 319 1.04 -15.82 -14.31
N TYR A 320 1.98 -16.72 -14.53
CA TYR A 320 2.14 -17.98 -13.79
C TYR A 320 3.52 -18.03 -13.16
N LEU A 321 3.58 -18.01 -11.83
CA LEU A 321 4.79 -17.69 -11.07
C LEU A 321 5.11 -18.75 -10.01
N CYS A 322 6.12 -19.59 -10.25
CA CYS A 322 6.54 -20.62 -9.30
C CYS A 322 8.00 -20.41 -8.85
N GLY A 323 8.25 -20.33 -7.55
CA GLY A 323 9.60 -20.07 -7.02
C GLY A 323 9.65 -19.86 -5.50
N PRO A 324 10.80 -19.46 -4.94
CA PRO A 324 10.93 -19.18 -3.51
C PRO A 324 10.16 -17.89 -3.12
N PRO A 325 9.58 -17.78 -1.90
CA PRO A 325 8.75 -16.63 -1.51
C PRO A 325 9.33 -15.23 -1.81
N PRO A 326 10.63 -14.93 -1.57
CA PRO A 326 11.19 -13.61 -1.88
C PRO A 326 11.21 -13.25 -3.37
N MET A 327 11.17 -14.24 -4.28
CA MET A 327 11.01 -14.00 -5.71
C MET A 327 9.57 -13.62 -6.05
N VAL A 328 8.59 -14.23 -5.38
CA VAL A 328 7.16 -13.96 -5.63
C VAL A 328 6.82 -12.53 -5.25
N GLU A 329 7.26 -12.07 -4.08
CA GLU A 329 7.04 -10.67 -3.67
C GLU A 329 7.84 -9.68 -4.54
N ALA A 330 9.05 -10.02 -4.97
CA ALA A 330 9.83 -9.15 -5.87
C ALA A 330 9.18 -8.99 -7.27
N VAL A 331 8.51 -10.02 -7.79
CA VAL A 331 7.71 -9.93 -9.02
C VAL A 331 6.43 -9.13 -8.77
N ARG A 332 5.72 -9.38 -7.65
CA ARG A 332 4.53 -8.61 -7.24
C ARG A 332 4.83 -7.11 -7.21
N THR A 333 5.83 -6.68 -6.43
CA THR A 333 6.23 -5.26 -6.34
C THR A 333 6.61 -4.68 -7.69
N HIS A 334 7.28 -5.44 -8.56
CA HIS A 334 7.61 -4.96 -9.90
C HIS A 334 6.36 -4.72 -10.77
N LEU A 335 5.40 -5.65 -10.77
CA LEU A 335 4.15 -5.46 -11.51
C LEU A 335 3.37 -4.24 -10.99
N THR A 336 3.23 -4.10 -9.67
CA THR A 336 2.61 -2.92 -9.05
C THR A 336 3.30 -1.62 -9.47
N ASN A 337 4.64 -1.57 -9.41
CA ASN A 337 5.42 -0.40 -9.78
C ASN A 337 5.38 -0.09 -11.29
N SER A 338 5.14 -1.11 -12.15
CA SER A 338 4.97 -0.92 -13.59
C SER A 338 3.63 -0.25 -13.96
N GLY A 339 2.65 -0.25 -13.03
CA GLY A 339 1.29 0.24 -13.28
C GLY A 339 0.47 -0.65 -14.22
N VAL A 340 0.92 -1.89 -14.49
CA VAL A 340 0.23 -2.86 -15.35
C VAL A 340 -0.37 -3.97 -14.50
N THR A 341 -1.70 -4.11 -14.55
CA THR A 341 -2.44 -5.16 -13.86
C THR A 341 -2.73 -6.31 -14.82
N PRO A 342 -2.25 -7.54 -14.57
CA PRO A 342 -2.52 -8.69 -15.44
C PRO A 342 -3.97 -9.20 -15.27
N THR A 343 -4.53 -9.80 -16.32
CA THR A 343 -5.87 -10.43 -16.30
C THR A 343 -6.03 -11.59 -15.29
N GLY A 344 -4.92 -12.11 -14.77
CA GLY A 344 -4.86 -13.12 -13.72
C GLY A 344 -3.42 -13.34 -13.29
N PHE A 345 -3.19 -13.41 -11.99
CA PHE A 345 -1.88 -13.63 -11.39
C PHE A 345 -1.93 -14.88 -10.50
N TYR A 346 -1.30 -15.97 -10.95
CA TYR A 346 -1.31 -17.29 -10.33
C TYR A 346 0.08 -17.58 -9.76
N PHE A 347 0.20 -17.98 -8.48
CA PHE A 347 1.51 -18.23 -7.88
C PHE A 347 1.60 -19.44 -6.95
N GLU A 348 2.80 -20.04 -6.93
CA GLU A 348 3.19 -21.19 -6.11
C GLU A 348 4.55 -20.93 -5.43
N LYS A 349 4.58 -20.94 -4.09
CA LYS A 349 5.74 -20.58 -3.25
C LYS A 349 6.41 -21.81 -2.65
N PHE A 350 7.69 -22.01 -2.98
CA PHE A 350 8.54 -23.08 -2.42
C PHE A 350 9.36 -22.58 -1.23
N GLY A 351 8.86 -22.77 0.00
CA GLY A 351 9.63 -22.51 1.21
C GLY A 351 10.73 -23.54 1.45
N LEU A 352 11.90 -23.04 1.86
CA LEU A 352 12.97 -23.87 2.41
C LEU A 352 12.80 -23.94 3.93
N THR A 353 12.26 -25.05 4.44
CA THR A 353 12.16 -25.28 5.90
C THR A 353 13.54 -25.13 6.55
N ARG A 354 13.75 -24.05 7.31
CA ARG A 354 14.96 -23.89 8.12
C ARG A 354 15.05 -25.05 9.10
N ALA A 355 16.18 -25.76 9.12
CA ALA A 355 16.49 -26.66 10.21
C ALA A 355 16.53 -25.85 11.51
N GLY A 356 15.74 -26.26 12.51
CA GLY A 356 15.71 -25.59 13.80
C GLY A 356 17.09 -25.61 14.45
N ALA A 357 17.52 -24.46 14.99
CA ALA A 357 18.66 -24.45 15.89
C ALA A 357 18.30 -25.28 17.13
N PRO A 358 19.14 -26.22 17.58
CA PRO A 358 18.83 -27.03 18.76
C PRO A 358 18.81 -26.15 20.01
N ASP A 359 17.83 -26.38 20.90
CA ASP A 359 17.72 -25.66 22.16
C ASP A 359 19.01 -25.79 23.00
N ALA A 360 19.60 -24.64 23.34
CA ALA A 360 20.66 -24.58 24.33
C ALA A 360 20.05 -24.83 25.73
N PRO A 361 20.58 -25.76 26.55
CA PRO A 361 19.98 -26.07 27.84
C PRO A 361 19.94 -24.87 28.79
N ALA A 362 18.84 -24.76 29.54
CA ALA A 362 18.71 -23.79 30.62
C ALA A 362 19.56 -24.20 31.83
N ASP A 363 20.79 -23.69 31.90
CA ASP A 363 21.67 -23.84 33.06
C ASP A 363 21.40 -22.76 34.13
N ARG A 364 21.82 -22.99 35.37
CA ARG A 364 21.50 -22.17 36.55
C ARG A 364 22.73 -21.82 37.38
N SER A 365 22.64 -20.66 38.05
CA SER A 365 23.50 -20.19 39.15
C SER A 365 24.87 -19.63 38.70
N PRO A 366 25.61 -18.89 39.57
CA PRO A 366 25.28 -18.45 40.93
C PRO A 366 25.22 -16.91 41.07
N ALA A 367 25.29 -16.41 42.31
CA ALA A 367 25.43 -14.99 42.64
C ALA A 367 26.90 -14.66 43.02
N GLU A 368 27.13 -13.42 43.50
CA GLU A 368 28.44 -12.86 43.94
C GLU A 368 29.40 -12.52 42.78
N GLU A 369 30.30 -11.53 42.85
CA GLU A 369 30.65 -10.59 43.93
C GLU A 369 31.03 -9.19 43.35
N SER A 370 31.37 -8.20 44.20
CA SER A 370 31.68 -6.83 43.77
C SER A 370 33.18 -6.58 43.50
N ALA A 371 33.48 -5.72 42.52
CA ALA A 371 34.82 -5.16 42.32
C ALA A 371 34.71 -3.67 41.92
N ALA A 372 35.50 -2.80 42.55
CA ALA A 372 35.43 -1.35 42.36
C ALA A 372 36.39 -0.86 41.25
N GLY A 373 35.88 0.04 40.40
CA GLY A 373 36.69 0.88 39.51
C GLY A 373 37.24 2.12 40.24
N PRO A 374 38.28 2.80 39.70
CA PRO A 374 38.97 3.88 40.40
C PRO A 374 38.14 5.16 40.48
N VAL A 375 38.29 5.87 41.61
CA VAL A 375 37.75 7.22 41.81
C VAL A 375 38.69 8.23 41.14
N GLU A 376 38.20 9.02 40.19
CA GLU A 376 38.95 10.17 39.68
C GLU A 376 38.96 11.31 40.70
N ASN A 377 40.14 11.89 40.94
CA ASN A 377 40.29 13.02 41.84
C ASN A 377 39.90 14.33 41.12
N LEU A 378 38.94 15.06 41.69
CA LEU A 378 38.63 16.43 41.26
C LEU A 378 39.87 17.34 41.42
N LEU A 379 40.34 17.90 40.31
CA LEU A 379 41.36 18.95 40.30
C LEU A 379 40.70 20.29 40.67
N THR A 380 40.98 20.77 41.88
CA THR A 380 40.53 22.11 42.32
C THR A 380 41.43 23.20 41.74
N ALA A 381 40.87 24.00 40.82
CA ALA A 381 41.49 25.24 40.36
C ALA A 381 41.30 26.36 41.42
N PRO A 382 42.36 27.01 41.95
CA PRO A 382 42.22 28.00 43.02
C PRO A 382 41.62 29.37 42.62
N ASP A 383 41.29 29.56 41.35
CA ASP A 383 41.25 30.89 40.72
C ASP A 383 39.82 31.42 40.43
N ALA A 384 38.79 30.74 40.94
CA ALA A 384 37.40 30.89 40.47
C ALA A 384 36.62 32.13 40.98
N ASP A 385 37.16 32.91 41.92
CA ASP A 385 36.41 33.89 42.71
C ASP A 385 36.40 35.34 42.13
N ALA A 386 36.39 35.50 40.80
CA ALA A 386 36.32 36.82 40.16
C ALA A 386 35.60 36.83 38.80
N ILE A 387 34.76 37.86 38.58
CA ILE A 387 34.19 38.19 37.27
C ILE A 387 34.52 39.65 36.97
N CYS A 388 35.03 39.94 35.76
CA CYS A 388 35.39 41.27 35.27
C CYS A 388 36.27 42.10 36.23
N GLY A 389 37.14 41.45 37.02
CA GLY A 389 38.10 42.11 37.92
C GLY A 389 37.52 42.56 39.26
N GLN A 390 36.30 42.18 39.63
CA GLN A 390 35.79 42.30 40.99
C GLN A 390 35.67 40.93 41.65
N GLN A 391 36.14 40.83 42.89
CA GLN A 391 35.96 39.64 43.72
C GLN A 391 34.56 39.62 44.35
N ILE A 392 33.96 38.44 44.35
CA ILE A 392 32.67 38.18 44.99
C ILE A 392 32.95 37.70 46.44
N PRO A 393 32.25 38.22 47.47
CA PRO A 393 32.43 37.71 48.83
C PRO A 393 31.96 36.25 48.92
N SER A 394 32.73 35.43 49.64
CA SER A 394 32.48 33.99 49.78
C SER A 394 31.20 33.66 50.56
N SER A 395 30.77 32.41 50.44
CA SER A 395 29.48 31.87 50.89
C SER A 395 29.08 32.27 52.33
N ILE A 396 27.85 32.78 52.48
CA ILE A 396 27.19 32.94 53.77
C ILE A 396 26.56 31.61 54.17
N ASP A 397 26.95 31.06 55.32
CA ASP A 397 26.26 29.91 55.93
C ASP A 397 24.82 30.31 56.33
N MET A 398 23.83 29.74 55.65
CA MET A 398 22.43 29.86 56.05
C MET A 398 21.99 28.62 56.84
N ALA A 399 22.00 28.74 58.17
CA ALA A 399 21.31 27.79 59.04
C ALA A 399 19.78 27.80 58.75
N PRO A 400 19.08 26.65 58.79
CA PRO A 400 17.66 26.59 58.51
C PRO A 400 16.86 27.33 59.59
N ALA A 401 16.05 28.30 59.17
CA ALA A 401 15.21 29.08 60.08
C ALA A 401 13.98 28.27 60.52
N GLU A 402 13.90 27.95 61.82
CA GLU A 402 12.72 27.34 62.42
C GLU A 402 11.50 28.27 62.34
N GLN A 403 10.30 27.71 62.19
CA GLN A 403 9.07 28.48 62.22
C GLN A 403 8.72 28.93 63.65
N THR A 404 9.00 30.18 64.01
CA THR A 404 8.17 30.97 64.95
C THR A 404 8.55 32.46 64.97
N ALA A 405 7.68 33.26 65.62
CA ALA A 405 7.81 34.70 65.92
C ALA A 405 7.67 35.69 64.75
N SER A 406 6.69 36.60 64.91
CA SER A 406 6.35 37.66 63.96
C SER A 406 7.14 38.96 64.21
N ARG A 407 7.45 39.70 63.14
CA ARG A 407 7.85 41.12 63.19
C ARG A 407 7.31 41.93 62.00
N PRO A 408 7.24 43.27 62.08
CA PRO A 408 6.23 44.04 61.36
C PRO A 408 6.67 44.70 60.05
N GLY A 409 5.70 44.81 59.14
CA GLY A 409 5.50 45.93 58.18
C GLY A 409 6.72 46.50 57.46
N HIS A 410 6.93 46.08 56.21
CA HIS A 410 7.64 46.85 55.18
C HIS A 410 6.74 46.95 53.95
N ASP A 411 6.75 48.10 53.27
CA ASP A 411 5.87 48.35 52.14
C ASP A 411 6.45 47.76 50.84
N HIS A 412 5.84 46.68 50.36
CA HIS A 412 6.21 46.01 49.11
C HIS A 412 6.03 46.92 47.87
N ALA A 413 5.23 48.00 47.97
CA ALA A 413 4.88 48.85 46.83
C ALA A 413 6.00 49.79 46.36
N ASP A 414 7.04 50.06 47.17
CA ASP A 414 8.19 50.90 46.76
C ASP A 414 9.27 50.07 46.03
N ASN A 415 9.57 48.85 46.51
CA ASN A 415 10.51 47.95 45.85
C ASN A 415 10.10 47.60 44.42
N ALA A 416 8.79 47.42 44.17
CA ALA A 416 8.24 47.19 42.83
C ALA A 416 8.41 48.38 41.84
N ARG A 417 8.90 49.54 42.28
CA ARG A 417 9.11 50.75 41.46
C ARG A 417 10.58 51.09 41.25
N ARG A 418 11.49 50.22 41.70
CA ARG A 418 12.94 50.44 41.66
C ARG A 418 13.66 49.39 40.81
N ILE A 419 14.62 49.82 40.01
CA ILE A 419 15.62 48.94 39.38
C ILE A 419 17.00 49.48 39.76
N ALA A 420 17.91 48.59 40.20
CA ALA A 420 19.21 48.96 40.75
C ALA A 420 19.15 50.09 41.82
N GLY A 421 18.08 50.11 42.62
CA GLY A 421 17.83 51.10 43.67
C GLY A 421 17.22 52.44 43.21
N GLN A 422 17.33 52.80 41.92
CA GLN A 422 16.75 54.02 41.38
C GLN A 422 15.23 53.88 41.17
N LEU A 423 14.47 54.88 41.62
CA LEU A 423 13.02 54.93 41.52
C LEU A 423 12.59 55.42 40.12
N ILE A 424 11.82 54.61 39.40
CA ILE A 424 11.45 54.88 37.99
C ILE A 424 10.16 55.71 37.87
N ALA A 425 9.26 55.65 38.85
CA ALA A 425 8.06 56.50 38.88
C ALA A 425 7.64 56.87 40.32
N PRO A 426 7.32 58.15 40.62
CA PRO A 426 6.74 58.55 41.90
C PRO A 426 5.28 58.08 42.01
N ALA A 427 4.79 57.92 43.24
CA ALA A 427 3.41 57.52 43.48
C ALA A 427 2.44 58.70 43.25
N ALA A 428 1.62 58.61 42.19
CA ALA A 428 0.52 59.55 41.95
C ALA A 428 -0.69 59.23 42.85
N PRO A 429 -1.31 60.23 43.51
CA PRO A 429 -2.54 60.04 44.27
C PRO A 429 -3.75 60.02 43.31
N GLY A 430 -4.34 58.84 43.10
CA GLY A 430 -5.51 58.66 42.25
C GLY A 430 -6.43 57.56 42.77
N THR A 431 -7.74 57.84 42.81
CA THR A 431 -8.77 56.93 43.34
C THR A 431 -9.03 55.75 42.40
N ALA A 432 -9.26 54.57 42.98
CA ALA A 432 -9.75 53.41 42.24
C ALA A 432 -11.11 53.73 41.58
N THR A 433 -11.25 53.37 40.30
CA THR A 433 -12.53 53.44 39.57
C THR A 433 -13.22 52.07 39.66
N PRO A 434 -14.55 51.98 39.87
CA PRO A 434 -15.26 50.70 39.84
C PRO A 434 -15.14 50.01 38.48
N LEU A 435 -15.23 48.68 38.49
CA LEU A 435 -15.52 47.89 37.29
C LEU A 435 -17.02 47.94 36.98
N ASP A 436 -17.41 47.50 35.79
CA ASP A 436 -18.81 47.46 35.34
C ASP A 436 -19.38 46.07 35.64
N ASP A 437 -20.42 45.99 36.47
CA ASP A 437 -20.99 44.73 36.99
C ASP A 437 -21.96 44.06 35.99
N ASP A 438 -21.54 43.94 34.72
CA ASP A 438 -21.89 42.84 33.82
C ASP A 438 -21.14 42.95 32.48
N GLY A 439 -20.65 41.82 31.95
CA GLY A 439 -20.08 41.73 30.59
C GLY A 439 -18.55 41.91 30.44
N GLY A 440 -17.81 42.25 31.49
CA GLY A 440 -16.34 42.09 31.56
C GLY A 440 -15.49 43.01 30.66
N ALA A 441 -16.08 43.94 29.93
CA ALA A 441 -15.35 44.86 29.05
C ALA A 441 -14.86 46.12 29.81
N LEU A 442 -13.56 46.43 29.69
CA LEU A 442 -13.03 47.71 30.16
C LEU A 442 -13.61 48.88 29.35
N ARG A 443 -14.29 49.82 30.01
CA ARG A 443 -14.71 51.08 29.37
C ARG A 443 -13.47 51.83 28.89
N ALA A 444 -13.42 52.13 27.59
CA ALA A 444 -12.25 52.69 26.94
C ALA A 444 -11.89 54.09 27.48
N SER A 445 -10.84 54.16 28.32
CA SER A 445 -10.13 55.42 28.58
C SER A 445 -9.20 55.74 27.41
N GLY A 446 -9.04 57.03 27.11
CA GLY A 446 -8.42 57.50 25.86
C GLY A 446 -6.90 57.32 25.79
N ALA A 447 -6.41 56.09 25.64
CA ALA A 447 -5.01 55.77 25.37
C ALA A 447 -4.60 56.17 23.93
N ARG A 448 -4.54 57.48 23.67
CA ARG A 448 -4.17 58.06 22.36
C ARG A 448 -2.82 58.79 22.37
N SER A 449 -2.17 58.88 23.53
CA SER A 449 -0.87 59.54 23.69
C SER A 449 0.18 58.68 24.39
N LEU A 450 1.44 58.91 24.00
CA LEU A 450 2.64 58.43 24.69
C LEU A 450 3.49 59.66 25.04
N ALA A 451 4.04 59.69 26.25
CA ALA A 451 4.84 60.81 26.78
C ALA A 451 4.22 62.22 26.59
N GLY A 452 2.89 62.31 26.47
CA GLY A 452 2.15 63.58 26.31
C GLY A 452 1.88 64.05 24.88
N GLN A 453 2.21 63.27 23.83
CA GLN A 453 1.87 63.59 22.43
C GLN A 453 0.82 62.62 21.87
N GLU A 454 -0.22 63.13 21.19
CA GLU A 454 -1.28 62.30 20.57
C GLU A 454 -0.81 61.74 19.21
N VAL A 455 -1.02 60.43 18.99
CA VAL A 455 -0.33 59.69 17.90
C VAL A 455 -1.20 59.43 16.67
N PHE A 456 -2.53 59.38 16.79
CA PHE A 456 -3.44 59.03 15.69
C PHE A 456 -4.71 59.88 15.69
N ALA A 457 -5.16 60.41 14.55
CA ALA A 457 -6.48 61.05 14.42
C ALA A 457 -7.62 60.00 14.46
N ALA A 458 -8.88 60.42 14.68
CA ALA A 458 -10.03 59.54 14.70
C ALA A 458 -10.80 59.55 13.36
N ARG A 459 -11.21 58.37 12.87
CA ARG A 459 -12.12 58.23 11.71
C ARG A 459 -13.03 57.02 11.93
N ALA A 460 -14.34 57.21 11.73
CA ALA A 460 -15.32 56.14 11.89
C ALA A 460 -15.42 55.25 10.64
N VAL A 461 -15.74 53.98 10.83
CA VAL A 461 -16.05 52.98 9.80
C VAL A 461 -17.34 52.26 10.22
N ALA A 462 -18.23 51.97 9.28
CA ALA A 462 -19.50 51.30 9.54
C ALA A 462 -19.35 49.76 9.51
N ALA A 463 -20.19 49.05 10.26
CA ALA A 463 -20.15 47.60 10.35
C ALA A 463 -20.80 46.89 9.13
N PRO A 464 -20.27 45.73 8.69
CA PRO A 464 -20.93 44.85 7.71
C PRO A 464 -22.07 44.03 8.37
N ALA A 465 -22.84 43.32 7.55
CA ALA A 465 -24.04 42.59 7.98
C ALA A 465 -23.95 41.06 7.77
N SER A 466 -24.71 40.34 8.61
CA SER A 466 -25.19 38.94 8.48
C SER A 466 -24.17 37.81 8.25
N VAL A 467 -24.14 36.89 9.22
CA VAL A 467 -23.56 35.53 9.12
C VAL A 467 -24.48 34.61 8.30
N VAL A 468 -23.93 33.55 7.71
CA VAL A 468 -24.67 32.36 7.23
C VAL A 468 -23.97 31.11 7.76
N GLU A 469 -24.74 30.16 8.30
CA GLU A 469 -24.28 28.90 8.88
C GLU A 469 -24.57 27.71 7.92
N VAL A 470 -23.67 26.73 7.87
CA VAL A 470 -23.93 25.31 7.50
C VAL A 470 -22.78 24.44 8.10
N PRO A 471 -22.95 23.12 8.29
CA PRO A 471 -22.65 22.51 9.60
C PRO A 471 -21.50 21.47 9.61
N ASP A 472 -21.34 20.82 10.76
CA ASP A 472 -20.36 19.75 11.04
C ASP A 472 -20.55 18.47 10.21
N ASP A 473 -19.44 17.81 9.88
CA ASP A 473 -19.33 16.34 9.85
C ASP A 473 -17.84 15.92 9.96
N VAL A 474 -17.53 14.80 10.64
CA VAL A 474 -16.15 14.36 10.95
C VAL A 474 -15.98 12.84 10.84
N PRO A 475 -15.04 12.33 10.01
CA PRO A 475 -14.67 10.91 10.00
C PRO A 475 -13.58 10.55 11.03
N GLU A 476 -13.66 9.33 11.58
CA GLU A 476 -12.65 8.75 12.49
C GLU A 476 -11.46 8.08 11.75
N PRO A 477 -10.29 7.87 12.40
CA PRO A 477 -9.06 7.40 11.74
C PRO A 477 -8.95 5.88 11.59
N VAL A 478 -8.18 5.45 10.58
CA VAL A 478 -7.96 4.05 10.19
C VAL A 478 -6.83 3.36 10.99
N HIS A 479 -7.01 2.09 11.33
CA HIS A 479 -6.02 1.23 11.99
C HIS A 479 -4.91 0.71 11.04
N VAL A 480 -3.74 0.37 11.59
CA VAL A 480 -2.61 -0.26 10.86
C VAL A 480 -2.18 -1.53 11.60
N GLN A 481 -1.95 -2.63 10.88
CA GLN A 481 -1.55 -3.94 11.45
C GLN A 481 -0.04 -4.24 11.34
N PRO A 482 0.51 -5.19 12.14
CA PRO A 482 1.89 -5.68 12.05
C PRO A 482 2.04 -6.90 11.10
N PRO A 483 3.28 -7.30 10.73
CA PRO A 483 3.53 -8.40 9.79
C PRO A 483 3.34 -9.82 10.36
N GLN A 484 2.99 -10.78 9.47
CA GLN A 484 2.59 -12.16 9.79
C GLN A 484 3.70 -13.23 9.57
N PRO A 485 3.53 -14.48 10.09
CA PRO A 485 4.57 -15.53 10.08
C PRO A 485 4.21 -16.82 9.29
N VAL A 486 5.16 -17.28 8.47
CA VAL A 486 5.03 -18.42 7.53
C VAL A 486 4.70 -19.78 8.18
N ALA A 487 3.81 -20.54 7.52
CA ALA A 487 3.40 -21.91 7.87
C ALA A 487 4.53 -22.98 7.98
N PRO A 488 4.32 -24.11 8.70
CA PRO A 488 5.42 -25.01 9.15
C PRO A 488 6.12 -25.86 8.08
N ASP A 489 5.48 -26.12 6.94
CA ASP A 489 6.07 -26.81 5.78
C ASP A 489 6.65 -25.85 4.74
N GLY A 490 6.32 -24.56 4.84
CA GLY A 490 6.82 -23.46 4.01
C GLY A 490 6.11 -23.30 2.65
N TYR A 491 5.02 -24.01 2.39
CA TYR A 491 4.35 -24.00 1.08
C TYR A 491 3.13 -23.07 1.07
N GLN A 492 2.99 -22.24 0.03
CA GLN A 492 1.86 -21.29 -0.09
C GLN A 492 1.43 -21.13 -1.56
N ILE A 493 0.12 -21.09 -1.81
CA ILE A 493 -0.49 -20.92 -3.14
C ILE A 493 -1.45 -19.73 -3.10
N GLY A 494 -1.58 -18.97 -4.20
CA GLY A 494 -2.58 -17.91 -4.30
C GLY A 494 -2.85 -17.45 -5.73
N GLU A 495 -3.97 -16.76 -5.90
CA GLU A 495 -4.53 -16.33 -7.19
C GLU A 495 -5.22 -14.97 -7.02
N GLU A 496 -5.02 -14.03 -7.95
CA GLU A 496 -5.56 -12.67 -7.87
C GLU A 496 -6.25 -12.22 -9.18
N HIS A 497 -7.40 -11.55 -9.03
CA HIS A 497 -8.22 -11.01 -10.11
C HIS A 497 -8.59 -9.51 -9.89
N PRO A 498 -8.50 -8.66 -10.94
CA PRO A 498 -8.87 -7.23 -10.88
C PRO A 498 -10.37 -6.91 -11.08
N GLU A 499 -10.84 -5.81 -10.47
CA GLU A 499 -12.22 -5.30 -10.55
C GLU A 499 -12.74 -5.03 -11.99
N LEU A 500 -11.85 -4.69 -12.92
CA LEU A 500 -12.19 -4.52 -14.35
C LEU A 500 -12.75 -5.81 -14.96
N HIS A 501 -12.26 -6.98 -14.51
CA HIS A 501 -12.70 -8.28 -15.00
C HIS A 501 -13.92 -8.83 -14.25
N GLU A 502 -14.14 -8.42 -12.99
CA GLU A 502 -15.40 -8.68 -12.28
C GLU A 502 -16.60 -8.10 -13.08
N SER A 503 -16.44 -6.92 -13.68
CA SER A 503 -17.46 -6.34 -14.56
C SER A 503 -17.71 -7.17 -15.83
N ASP A 504 -16.70 -7.79 -16.44
CA ASP A 504 -16.90 -8.60 -17.64
C ASP A 504 -17.58 -9.94 -17.32
N ALA A 505 -17.10 -10.63 -16.27
CA ALA A 505 -17.69 -11.88 -15.78
C ALA A 505 -19.17 -11.71 -15.41
N LEU A 506 -19.54 -10.56 -14.84
CA LEU A 506 -20.91 -10.20 -14.52
C LEU A 506 -21.85 -10.17 -15.75
N PHE A 507 -21.42 -9.57 -16.87
CA PHE A 507 -22.21 -9.59 -18.10
C PHE A 507 -22.18 -10.95 -18.80
N GLU A 508 -21.14 -11.76 -18.62
CA GLU A 508 -21.06 -13.12 -19.18
C GLU A 508 -21.98 -14.10 -18.44
N ALA A 509 -22.03 -14.05 -17.10
CA ALA A 509 -22.99 -14.77 -16.28
C ALA A 509 -24.43 -14.38 -16.67
N ARG A 510 -24.71 -13.07 -16.78
CA ARG A 510 -26.01 -12.55 -17.23
C ARG A 510 -26.36 -13.05 -18.64
N GLN A 511 -25.44 -13.00 -19.59
CA GLN A 511 -25.63 -13.49 -20.96
C GLN A 511 -25.95 -14.99 -20.98
N ALA A 512 -25.30 -15.81 -20.15
CA ALA A 512 -25.59 -17.23 -20.02
C ALA A 512 -27.02 -17.48 -19.51
N LEU A 513 -27.46 -16.73 -18.50
CA LEU A 513 -28.84 -16.79 -17.99
C LEU A 513 -29.87 -16.32 -19.04
N GLU A 514 -29.61 -15.23 -19.78
CA GLU A 514 -30.49 -14.73 -20.84
C GLU A 514 -30.67 -15.74 -21.97
N LEU A 515 -29.60 -16.43 -22.37
CA LEU A 515 -29.67 -17.52 -23.34
C LEU A 515 -30.45 -18.73 -22.81
N GLY A 516 -30.39 -19.01 -21.50
CA GLY A 516 -31.25 -20.00 -20.85
C GLY A 516 -32.73 -19.59 -20.84
N ALA A 517 -33.02 -18.31 -20.56
CA ALA A 517 -34.38 -17.77 -20.56
C ALA A 517 -35.01 -17.74 -21.97
N LEU A 518 -34.22 -17.43 -23.01
CA LEU A 518 -34.60 -17.52 -24.42
C LEU A 518 -35.17 -18.91 -24.76
N GLU A 519 -34.45 -19.98 -24.39
CA GLU A 519 -34.86 -21.37 -24.67
C GLU A 519 -36.17 -21.77 -23.97
N LEU A 520 -36.51 -21.14 -22.85
CA LEU A 520 -37.75 -21.38 -22.13
C LEU A 520 -38.95 -20.59 -22.69
N THR A 521 -38.72 -19.49 -23.41
CA THR A 521 -39.74 -18.50 -23.78
C THR A 521 -39.99 -18.35 -25.28
N ILE A 522 -38.99 -18.58 -26.14
CA ILE A 522 -39.12 -18.39 -27.59
C ILE A 522 -40.25 -19.26 -28.19
N GLY A 523 -41.12 -18.64 -29.00
CA GLY A 523 -42.29 -19.30 -29.58
C GLY A 523 -43.37 -19.73 -28.57
N ARG A 524 -43.30 -19.32 -27.30
CA ARG A 524 -44.27 -19.67 -26.23
C ARG A 524 -44.96 -18.45 -25.61
N LEU A 525 -44.45 -17.24 -25.84
CA LEU A 525 -45.05 -16.00 -25.34
C LEU A 525 -46.39 -15.69 -26.04
N SER A 526 -47.36 -15.22 -25.28
CA SER A 526 -48.60 -14.68 -25.83
C SER A 526 -48.39 -13.29 -26.45
N THR A 527 -49.30 -12.88 -27.34
CA THR A 527 -49.30 -11.54 -27.96
C THR A 527 -49.29 -10.40 -26.93
N ALA A 528 -49.91 -10.58 -25.77
CA ALA A 528 -49.90 -9.59 -24.69
C ALA A 528 -48.52 -9.48 -24.00
N GLN A 529 -47.81 -10.60 -23.83
CA GLN A 529 -46.46 -10.62 -23.27
C GLN A 529 -45.44 -10.04 -24.26
N LEU A 530 -45.55 -10.34 -25.56
CA LEU A 530 -44.72 -9.75 -26.61
C LEU A 530 -44.91 -8.22 -26.69
N ALA A 531 -46.15 -7.74 -26.63
CA ALA A 531 -46.46 -6.31 -26.58
C ALA A 531 -45.87 -5.62 -25.33
N GLY A 532 -45.93 -6.27 -24.16
CA GLY A 532 -45.27 -5.80 -22.94
C GLY A 532 -43.75 -5.73 -23.08
N TYR A 533 -43.14 -6.73 -23.71
CA TYR A 533 -41.70 -6.81 -23.91
C TYR A 533 -41.20 -5.72 -24.88
N ARG A 534 -41.94 -5.44 -25.97
CA ARG A 534 -41.67 -4.29 -26.86
C ARG A 534 -41.75 -2.96 -26.13
N LEU A 535 -42.79 -2.74 -25.32
CA LEU A 535 -42.94 -1.48 -24.58
C LEU A 535 -41.77 -1.20 -23.63
N LEU A 536 -41.22 -2.25 -22.99
CA LEU A 536 -40.01 -2.13 -22.19
C LEU A 536 -38.76 -1.87 -23.05
N ALA A 537 -38.60 -2.52 -24.19
CA ALA A 537 -37.49 -2.24 -25.12
C ALA A 537 -37.49 -0.78 -25.58
N GLU A 538 -38.64 -0.30 -26.08
CA GLU A 538 -38.84 1.07 -26.54
C GLU A 538 -38.63 2.10 -25.43
N SER A 539 -38.94 1.75 -24.17
CA SER A 539 -38.71 2.64 -23.02
C SER A 539 -37.25 2.99 -22.76
N THR A 540 -36.30 2.21 -23.29
CA THR A 540 -34.86 2.48 -23.15
C THR A 540 -34.32 3.51 -24.15
N LEU A 541 -35.02 3.72 -25.27
CA LEU A 541 -34.56 4.57 -26.38
C LEU A 541 -34.43 6.08 -26.03
N PRO A 542 -35.33 6.72 -25.26
CA PRO A 542 -35.27 8.17 -25.01
C PRO A 542 -34.04 8.64 -24.20
N TYR A 543 -33.28 7.70 -23.64
CA TYR A 543 -32.15 7.98 -22.74
C TYR A 543 -30.78 7.81 -23.40
N VAL A 544 -30.74 7.45 -24.69
CA VAL A 544 -29.52 7.32 -25.50
C VAL A 544 -29.70 8.08 -26.82
N ASP A 545 -28.79 9.01 -27.12
CA ASP A 545 -28.73 9.74 -28.39
C ASP A 545 -27.39 9.46 -29.09
N GLY A 546 -27.44 8.83 -30.26
CA GLY A 546 -26.24 8.38 -30.98
C GLY A 546 -25.39 7.43 -30.14
N ASP A 547 -24.20 7.89 -29.76
CA ASP A 547 -23.23 7.18 -28.91
C ASP A 547 -23.18 7.71 -27.47
N ARG A 548 -24.23 8.40 -26.99
CA ARG A 548 -24.21 9.17 -25.75
C ARG A 548 -25.40 8.89 -24.85
N PHE A 549 -25.17 8.89 -23.54
CA PHE A 549 -26.27 8.94 -22.58
C PHE A 549 -26.87 10.34 -22.50
N VAL A 550 -28.19 10.42 -22.63
CA VAL A 550 -29.00 11.61 -22.29
C VAL A 550 -29.33 11.58 -20.78
N ASP A 551 -29.63 10.40 -20.24
CA ASP A 551 -29.78 10.14 -18.81
C ASP A 551 -29.37 8.69 -18.50
N ALA A 552 -28.13 8.51 -18.01
CA ALA A 552 -27.57 7.19 -17.73
C ALA A 552 -28.28 6.46 -16.57
N ALA A 553 -28.88 7.19 -15.62
CA ALA A 553 -29.62 6.61 -14.52
C ALA A 553 -30.96 6.04 -15.00
N ARG A 554 -31.72 6.81 -15.79
CA ARG A 554 -32.98 6.34 -16.41
C ARG A 554 -32.78 5.25 -17.45
N TYR A 555 -31.68 5.29 -18.20
CA TYR A 555 -31.29 4.17 -19.04
C TYR A 555 -31.05 2.91 -18.19
N THR A 556 -30.32 3.01 -17.08
CA THR A 556 -30.03 1.86 -16.21
C THR A 556 -31.30 1.29 -15.56
N GLU A 557 -32.24 2.13 -15.14
CA GLU A 557 -33.56 1.70 -14.64
C GLU A 557 -34.36 0.92 -15.70
N THR A 558 -34.43 1.44 -16.93
CA THR A 558 -35.25 0.85 -18.00
C THR A 558 -34.59 -0.36 -18.66
N ASN A 559 -33.26 -0.37 -18.78
CA ASN A 559 -32.47 -1.55 -19.19
C ASN A 559 -32.73 -2.71 -18.23
N ALA A 560 -32.57 -2.49 -16.92
CA ALA A 560 -32.80 -3.53 -15.91
C ALA A 560 -34.24 -4.08 -15.97
N ALA A 561 -35.25 -3.22 -16.19
CA ALA A 561 -36.65 -3.63 -16.31
C ALA A 561 -36.94 -4.46 -17.57
N PHE A 562 -36.30 -4.15 -18.70
CA PHE A 562 -36.43 -4.95 -19.93
C PHE A 562 -35.88 -6.38 -19.74
N HIS A 563 -34.73 -6.52 -19.10
CA HIS A 563 -34.09 -7.83 -18.89
C HIS A 563 -34.76 -8.64 -17.78
N ASP A 564 -35.15 -8.02 -16.66
CA ASP A 564 -35.93 -8.66 -15.57
C ASP A 564 -37.28 -9.23 -16.07
N TYR A 565 -37.89 -8.57 -17.06
CA TYR A 565 -39.12 -9.07 -17.68
C TYR A 565 -38.91 -10.37 -18.47
N LEU A 566 -37.79 -10.54 -19.18
CA LEU A 566 -37.49 -11.80 -19.87
C LEU A 566 -37.44 -12.98 -18.88
N PHE A 567 -36.79 -12.78 -17.73
CA PHE A 567 -36.73 -13.80 -16.67
C PHE A 567 -38.10 -14.05 -16.04
N THR A 568 -38.87 -13.00 -15.77
CA THR A 568 -40.26 -13.10 -15.29
C THR A 568 -41.14 -13.92 -16.25
N LEU A 569 -40.96 -13.75 -17.57
CA LEU A 569 -41.71 -14.49 -18.59
C LEU A 569 -41.38 -15.99 -18.65
N THR A 570 -40.28 -16.46 -18.04
CA THR A 570 -39.96 -17.90 -17.97
C THR A 570 -40.88 -18.68 -17.02
N GLY A 571 -41.51 -17.99 -16.05
CA GLY A 571 -42.27 -18.62 -14.97
C GLY A 571 -41.41 -19.42 -13.97
N ASN A 572 -40.09 -19.24 -13.98
CA ASN A 572 -39.15 -19.94 -13.11
C ASN A 572 -38.55 -18.97 -12.07
N GLU A 573 -39.09 -19.01 -10.84
CA GLU A 573 -38.68 -18.13 -9.74
C GLU A 573 -37.18 -18.25 -9.41
N HIS A 574 -36.58 -19.44 -9.51
CA HIS A 574 -35.15 -19.63 -9.25
C HIS A 574 -34.26 -19.00 -10.33
N LEU A 575 -34.72 -18.98 -11.59
CA LEU A 575 -33.97 -18.35 -12.68
C LEU A 575 -34.06 -16.82 -12.61
N LEU A 576 -35.21 -16.30 -12.17
CA LEU A 576 -35.39 -14.88 -11.85
C LEU A 576 -34.53 -14.46 -10.64
N GLN A 577 -34.52 -15.25 -9.57
CA GLN A 577 -33.65 -15.04 -8.41
C GLN A 577 -32.17 -15.07 -8.78
N ALA A 578 -31.73 -16.01 -9.64
CA ALA A 578 -30.36 -16.08 -10.12
C ALA A 578 -29.95 -14.82 -10.91
N TYR A 579 -30.81 -14.31 -11.79
CA TYR A 579 -30.55 -13.04 -12.49
C TYR A 579 -30.51 -11.84 -11.53
N GLN A 580 -31.45 -11.76 -10.58
CA GLN A 580 -31.51 -10.65 -9.61
C GLN A 580 -30.32 -10.66 -8.64
N ALA A 581 -29.81 -11.85 -8.28
CA ALA A 581 -28.63 -12.02 -7.43
C ALA A 581 -27.32 -11.54 -8.05
N LEU A 582 -27.26 -11.36 -9.39
CA LEU A 582 -26.09 -10.75 -10.04
C LEU A 582 -25.98 -9.24 -9.75
N ASP A 583 -27.08 -8.57 -9.37
CA ASP A 583 -27.19 -7.11 -9.23
C ASP A 583 -26.49 -6.27 -10.33
N VAL A 584 -26.69 -6.68 -11.60
CA VAL A 584 -26.19 -5.95 -12.77
C VAL A 584 -26.68 -4.49 -12.78
N LYS A 585 -27.87 -4.25 -12.21
CA LYS A 585 -28.42 -2.91 -12.03
C LYS A 585 -27.58 -2.07 -11.05
N GLY A 586 -27.18 -2.63 -9.90
CA GLY A 586 -26.32 -1.97 -8.92
C GLY A 586 -24.99 -1.54 -9.53
N ARG A 587 -24.24 -2.48 -10.13
CA ARG A 587 -22.94 -2.18 -10.75
C ARG A 587 -23.06 -1.19 -11.92
N MET A 588 -24.12 -1.27 -12.74
CA MET A 588 -24.41 -0.24 -13.74
C MET A 588 -24.74 1.13 -13.11
N SER A 589 -25.49 1.17 -12.01
CA SER A 589 -25.88 2.43 -11.32
C SER A 589 -24.70 3.11 -10.62
N GLU A 590 -23.68 2.34 -10.24
CA GLU A 590 -22.40 2.80 -9.73
C GLU A 590 -21.54 3.38 -10.86
N VAL A 591 -21.18 2.56 -11.85
CA VAL A 591 -20.22 2.89 -12.91
C VAL A 591 -20.78 3.93 -13.89
N LEU A 592 -22.04 3.82 -14.30
CA LEU A 592 -22.64 4.70 -15.31
C LEU A 592 -23.16 6.03 -14.73
N ARG A 593 -23.08 6.24 -13.41
CA ARG A 593 -23.57 7.44 -12.69
C ARG A 593 -23.18 8.77 -13.34
N HIS A 594 -21.97 8.83 -13.90
CA HIS A 594 -21.41 10.00 -14.58
C HIS A 594 -20.91 9.69 -16.01
N ALA A 595 -21.25 8.53 -16.56
CA ALA A 595 -20.85 8.15 -17.91
C ALA A 595 -21.57 9.00 -18.96
N THR A 596 -20.83 9.50 -19.96
CA THR A 596 -21.38 10.31 -21.05
C THR A 596 -21.46 9.59 -22.39
N TRP A 597 -20.92 8.37 -22.46
CA TRP A 597 -20.84 7.53 -23.65
C TRP A 597 -21.62 6.22 -23.47
N CYS A 598 -22.28 5.76 -24.53
CA CYS A 598 -22.99 4.49 -24.61
C CYS A 598 -22.70 3.85 -25.98
N HIS A 599 -22.52 2.54 -26.06
CA HIS A 599 -22.35 1.90 -27.36
C HIS A 599 -23.64 2.09 -28.21
N PRO A 600 -23.56 2.59 -29.47
CA PRO A 600 -24.75 3.06 -30.22
C PRO A 600 -25.87 2.04 -30.40
N LEU A 601 -25.56 0.75 -30.33
CA LEU A 601 -26.54 -0.33 -30.51
C LEU A 601 -27.22 -0.76 -29.21
N CYS A 602 -26.71 -0.41 -28.02
CA CYS A 602 -27.19 -0.95 -26.73
C CYS A 602 -28.71 -0.82 -26.53
N ALA A 603 -29.29 0.35 -26.76
CA ALA A 603 -30.74 0.56 -26.66
C ALA A 603 -31.53 0.00 -27.88
N GLN A 604 -30.88 -0.05 -29.05
CA GLN A 604 -31.49 -0.52 -30.30
C GLN A 604 -31.64 -2.04 -30.34
N ASP A 605 -30.67 -2.77 -29.78
CA ASP A 605 -30.65 -4.23 -29.76
C ASP A 605 -31.77 -4.81 -28.89
N HIS A 606 -32.23 -4.11 -27.84
CA HIS A 606 -33.46 -4.50 -27.13
C HIS A 606 -34.65 -4.65 -28.08
N VAL A 607 -34.85 -3.70 -28.99
CA VAL A 607 -35.96 -3.72 -29.95
C VAL A 607 -35.78 -4.87 -30.95
N ARG A 608 -34.57 -5.06 -31.48
CA ARG A 608 -34.23 -6.16 -32.40
C ARG A 608 -34.41 -7.54 -31.76
N ILE A 609 -34.07 -7.69 -30.47
CA ILE A 609 -34.33 -8.90 -29.70
C ILE A 609 -35.82 -9.19 -29.68
N VAL A 610 -36.68 -8.20 -29.37
CA VAL A 610 -38.14 -8.40 -29.38
C VAL A 610 -38.68 -8.72 -30.78
N GLU A 611 -38.15 -8.08 -31.83
CA GLU A 611 -38.50 -8.42 -33.22
C GLU A 611 -38.17 -9.88 -33.57
N ALA A 612 -37.02 -10.40 -33.13
CA ALA A 612 -36.66 -11.81 -33.29
C ALA A 612 -37.56 -12.74 -32.46
N PHE A 613 -37.98 -12.33 -31.25
CA PHE A 613 -38.96 -13.05 -30.44
C PHE A 613 -40.34 -13.14 -31.11
N GLU A 614 -40.82 -12.06 -31.73
CA GLU A 614 -42.07 -12.03 -32.49
C GLU A 614 -42.02 -12.83 -33.79
N ALA A 615 -40.89 -12.80 -34.50
CA ALA A 615 -40.62 -13.65 -35.66
C ALA A 615 -40.41 -15.14 -35.30
N HIS A 616 -40.24 -15.43 -34.01
CA HIS A 616 -39.82 -16.73 -33.46
C HIS A 616 -38.46 -17.21 -33.99
N ASP A 617 -37.60 -16.29 -34.45
CA ASP A 617 -36.25 -16.59 -34.92
C ASP A 617 -35.28 -16.73 -33.74
N ARG A 618 -35.21 -17.96 -33.23
CA ARG A 618 -34.29 -18.37 -32.16
C ARG A 618 -32.81 -18.16 -32.52
N ALA A 619 -32.43 -18.19 -33.80
CA ALA A 619 -31.04 -17.98 -34.21
C ALA A 619 -30.69 -16.49 -34.14
N ALA A 620 -31.53 -15.63 -34.73
CA ALA A 620 -31.37 -14.18 -34.64
C ALA A 620 -31.41 -13.69 -33.19
N ALA A 621 -32.38 -14.16 -32.38
CA ALA A 621 -32.51 -13.78 -30.98
C ALA A 621 -31.25 -14.14 -30.16
N LYS A 622 -30.68 -15.35 -30.36
CA LYS A 622 -29.42 -15.76 -29.72
C LYS A 622 -28.25 -14.85 -30.12
N THR A 623 -28.08 -14.58 -31.41
CA THR A 623 -27.00 -13.70 -31.90
C THR A 623 -27.15 -12.27 -31.38
N LEU A 624 -28.36 -11.74 -31.30
CA LEU A 624 -28.63 -10.39 -30.81
C LEU A 624 -28.41 -10.26 -29.29
N ILE A 625 -28.78 -11.26 -28.49
CA ILE A 625 -28.46 -11.29 -27.05
C ILE A 625 -26.93 -11.28 -26.83
N MET A 626 -26.19 -12.12 -27.57
CA MET A 626 -24.72 -12.17 -27.48
C MET A 626 -24.08 -10.85 -27.92
N ALA A 627 -24.58 -10.20 -28.98
CA ALA A 627 -24.10 -8.90 -29.43
C ALA A 627 -24.41 -7.79 -28.42
N HIS A 628 -25.63 -7.77 -27.85
CA HIS A 628 -26.04 -6.80 -26.84
C HIS A 628 -25.16 -6.87 -25.58
N ALA A 629 -24.84 -8.08 -25.10
CA ALA A 629 -23.96 -8.29 -23.95
C ALA A 629 -22.56 -7.71 -24.18
N GLU A 630 -21.95 -7.91 -25.36
CA GLU A 630 -20.64 -7.33 -25.67
C GLU A 630 -20.71 -5.79 -25.84
N CYS A 631 -21.81 -5.25 -26.38
CA CYS A 631 -22.04 -3.79 -26.40
C CYS A 631 -22.15 -3.21 -24.98
N ALA A 632 -22.76 -3.94 -24.04
CA ALA A 632 -22.84 -3.55 -22.64
C ALA A 632 -21.47 -3.59 -21.95
N LYS A 633 -20.66 -4.64 -22.14
CA LYS A 633 -19.26 -4.69 -21.67
C LYS A 633 -18.45 -3.50 -22.18
N GLN A 634 -18.50 -3.19 -23.47
CA GLN A 634 -17.78 -2.06 -24.04
C GLN A 634 -18.20 -0.71 -23.41
N THR A 635 -19.50 -0.54 -23.13
CA THR A 635 -20.02 0.65 -22.43
C THR A 635 -19.45 0.76 -21.01
N MET A 636 -19.40 -0.35 -20.27
CA MET A 636 -18.90 -0.41 -18.89
C MET A 636 -17.38 -0.26 -18.79
N ARG A 637 -16.61 -1.00 -19.60
CA ARG A 637 -15.15 -0.89 -19.70
C ARG A 637 -14.71 0.55 -19.98
N ARG A 638 -15.42 1.24 -20.89
CA ARG A 638 -15.12 2.65 -21.20
C ARG A 638 -15.50 3.59 -20.06
N ALA A 639 -16.65 3.40 -19.41
CA ALA A 639 -17.03 4.22 -18.26
C ALA A 639 -16.03 4.09 -17.09
N LEU A 640 -15.50 2.88 -16.84
CA LEU A 640 -14.42 2.65 -15.87
C LEU A 640 -13.12 3.35 -16.29
N ALA A 641 -12.70 3.24 -17.55
CA ALA A 641 -11.50 3.92 -18.06
C ALA A 641 -11.61 5.46 -18.00
N ASP A 642 -12.78 6.02 -18.35
CA ASP A 642 -13.06 7.46 -18.25
C ASP A 642 -13.03 7.94 -16.77
N GLN A 643 -13.49 7.11 -15.81
CA GLN A 643 -13.36 7.37 -14.37
C GLN A 643 -11.91 7.31 -13.87
N GLU A 644 -11.16 6.26 -14.25
CA GLU A 644 -9.73 6.14 -13.92
C GLU A 644 -8.92 7.34 -14.45
N GLN A 645 -9.18 7.77 -15.68
CA GLN A 645 -8.51 8.95 -16.23
C GLN A 645 -8.85 10.20 -15.42
N ALA A 646 -10.11 10.40 -15.04
CA ALA A 646 -10.53 11.53 -14.21
C ALA A 646 -9.85 11.54 -12.82
N GLU A 647 -9.66 10.39 -12.18
CA GLU A 647 -8.89 10.31 -10.92
C GLU A 647 -7.39 10.56 -11.13
N ARG A 648 -6.78 9.98 -12.17
CA ARG A 648 -5.37 10.26 -12.53
C ARG A 648 -5.16 11.76 -12.80
N GLU A 649 -6.11 12.42 -13.44
CA GLU A 649 -6.08 13.87 -13.67
C GLU A 649 -6.28 14.69 -12.38
N LYS A 650 -7.18 14.29 -11.47
CA LYS A 650 -7.33 14.92 -10.13
C LYS A 650 -6.05 14.81 -9.31
N VAL A 651 -5.44 13.62 -9.23
CA VAL A 651 -4.19 13.40 -8.49
C VAL A 651 -3.06 14.23 -9.10
N ARG A 652 -2.96 14.30 -10.44
CA ARG A 652 -1.99 15.15 -11.12
C ARG A 652 -2.21 16.64 -10.84
N ALA A 653 -3.46 17.11 -10.83
CA ALA A 653 -3.80 18.49 -10.50
C ALA A 653 -3.40 18.83 -9.06
N ALA A 654 -3.67 17.94 -8.10
CA ALA A 654 -3.28 18.11 -6.69
C ALA A 654 -1.76 18.08 -6.47
N ARG A 655 -0.99 17.40 -7.33
CA ARG A 655 0.49 17.35 -7.33
C ARG A 655 1.15 18.50 -8.11
N THR A 656 0.39 19.32 -8.83
CA THR A 656 0.93 20.41 -9.66
C THR A 656 1.09 21.67 -8.81
N PRO A 657 2.30 22.26 -8.68
CA PRO A 657 2.52 23.48 -7.89
C PRO A 657 1.61 24.64 -8.36
N ARG A 658 0.85 25.23 -7.45
CA ARG A 658 -0.19 26.23 -7.76
C ARG A 658 0.39 27.53 -8.32
N PHE A 659 1.62 27.85 -7.93
CA PHE A 659 2.33 29.05 -8.37
C PHE A 659 3.66 28.63 -8.99
N ILE A 660 3.86 28.96 -10.27
CA ILE A 660 5.11 28.75 -10.99
C ILE A 660 5.58 30.02 -11.69
N SER A 661 6.88 30.12 -11.93
CA SER A 661 7.55 31.18 -12.67
C SER A 661 8.53 30.53 -13.67
N PRO A 662 8.03 30.12 -14.85
CA PRO A 662 8.79 29.31 -15.81
C PRO A 662 10.15 29.92 -16.16
N GLY A 663 11.17 29.06 -16.25
CA GLY A 663 12.54 29.47 -16.54
C GLY A 663 13.37 29.98 -15.36
N ARG A 664 12.82 30.22 -14.16
CA ARG A 664 13.56 30.78 -13.01
C ARG A 664 14.81 29.99 -12.64
N PHE A 665 14.77 28.67 -12.74
CA PHE A 665 15.90 27.78 -12.45
C PHE A 665 16.52 27.19 -13.73
N ARG A 666 16.25 27.75 -14.92
CA ARG A 666 16.68 27.16 -16.20
C ARG A 666 18.20 26.92 -16.24
N GLY A 667 18.56 25.64 -16.28
CA GLY A 667 19.96 25.19 -16.34
C GLY A 667 20.67 25.06 -15.00
N LYS A 668 20.05 25.54 -13.90
CA LYS A 668 20.57 25.44 -12.52
C LYS A 668 20.47 24.02 -11.98
N VAL A 669 21.42 23.65 -11.10
CA VAL A 669 21.41 22.42 -10.31
C VAL A 669 21.07 22.75 -8.87
N VAL A 670 19.94 22.22 -8.39
CA VAL A 670 19.41 22.48 -7.04
C VAL A 670 19.33 21.20 -6.23
N VAL A 671 20.01 21.15 -5.09
CA VAL A 671 19.89 20.08 -4.09
C VAL A 671 18.76 20.43 -3.12
N VAL A 672 17.82 19.50 -2.91
CA VAL A 672 16.70 19.65 -1.95
C VAL A 672 16.71 18.48 -0.98
N THR A 673 16.82 18.75 0.32
CA THR A 673 16.93 17.71 1.35
C THR A 673 15.62 17.48 2.12
N GLY A 674 15.30 16.23 2.45
CA GLY A 674 13.98 15.86 2.98
C GLY A 674 12.89 15.95 1.90
N ALA A 675 13.22 15.53 0.68
CA ALA A 675 12.44 15.77 -0.53
C ALA A 675 11.27 14.79 -0.73
N ALA A 676 11.18 13.68 0.00
CA ALA A 676 10.17 12.65 -0.27
C ALA A 676 8.75 12.98 0.24
N GLN A 677 8.57 14.06 1.01
CA GLN A 677 7.24 14.52 1.46
C GLN A 677 7.19 16.01 1.83
N GLY A 678 5.99 16.60 1.80
CA GLY A 678 5.71 17.91 2.39
C GLY A 678 6.43 19.08 1.70
N ILE A 679 7.04 19.97 2.49
CA ILE A 679 7.69 21.21 1.99
C ILE A 679 8.84 20.88 1.02
N GLY A 680 9.63 19.84 1.30
CA GLY A 680 10.73 19.41 0.43
C GLY A 680 10.22 18.89 -0.91
N GLU A 681 9.20 18.03 -0.89
CA GLU A 681 8.52 17.54 -2.10
C GLU A 681 7.95 18.69 -2.94
N HIS A 682 7.20 19.62 -2.33
CA HIS A 682 6.58 20.73 -3.07
C HIS A 682 7.62 21.72 -3.61
N THR A 683 8.73 21.92 -2.88
CA THR A 683 9.88 22.69 -3.35
C THR A 683 10.54 22.02 -4.56
N ALA A 684 10.80 20.71 -4.51
CA ALA A 684 11.38 19.96 -5.62
C ALA A 684 10.48 19.96 -6.86
N ARG A 685 9.18 19.69 -6.69
CA ARG A 685 8.16 19.76 -7.76
C ARG A 685 8.14 21.15 -8.40
N ARG A 686 8.17 22.22 -7.60
CA ARG A 686 8.19 23.61 -8.08
C ARG A 686 9.46 23.95 -8.86
N ILE A 687 10.64 23.59 -8.36
CA ILE A 687 11.91 23.88 -9.05
C ILE A 687 11.97 23.17 -10.41
N ASN A 688 11.52 21.92 -10.48
CA ASN A 688 11.44 21.16 -11.73
C ASN A 688 10.48 21.83 -12.75
N ALA A 689 9.30 22.25 -12.29
CA ALA A 689 8.33 23.03 -13.10
C ALA A 689 8.82 24.46 -13.47
N GLU A 690 9.83 24.98 -12.78
CA GLU A 690 10.51 26.25 -13.06
C GLU A 690 11.87 26.06 -13.79
N ASP A 691 12.02 24.92 -14.51
CA ASP A 691 13.15 24.53 -15.38
C ASP A 691 14.48 24.17 -14.68
N GLY A 692 14.47 23.92 -13.37
CA GLY A 692 15.64 23.47 -12.60
C GLY A 692 15.90 21.97 -12.64
N ARG A 693 17.18 21.57 -12.67
CA ARG A 693 17.62 20.18 -12.44
C ARG A 693 17.64 19.94 -10.93
N VAL A 694 16.92 18.92 -10.45
CA VAL A 694 16.75 18.71 -9.01
C VAL A 694 17.47 17.46 -8.54
N VAL A 695 18.36 17.60 -7.56
CA VAL A 695 18.90 16.52 -6.75
C VAL A 695 18.03 16.39 -5.50
N MET A 696 17.20 15.36 -5.44
CA MET A 696 16.28 15.12 -4.34
C MET A 696 16.89 14.13 -3.36
N VAL A 697 17.00 14.53 -2.11
CA VAL A 697 17.63 13.75 -1.04
C VAL A 697 16.61 13.42 0.03
N ASP A 698 16.53 12.15 0.42
CA ASP A 698 15.80 11.72 1.61
C ASP A 698 16.46 10.45 2.18
N ARG A 699 16.03 10.02 3.37
CA ARG A 699 16.45 8.74 3.96
C ARG A 699 15.55 7.57 3.55
N ALA A 700 14.42 7.85 2.90
CA ALA A 700 13.44 6.87 2.46
C ALA A 700 13.43 6.77 0.92
N GLU A 701 13.30 5.55 0.40
CA GLU A 701 13.35 5.26 -1.05
C GLU A 701 12.20 5.90 -1.85
N LEU A 702 11.13 6.39 -1.19
CA LEU A 702 10.04 7.17 -1.81
C LEU A 702 10.53 8.44 -2.56
N VAL A 703 11.79 8.84 -2.36
CA VAL A 703 12.44 9.91 -3.12
C VAL A 703 12.70 9.53 -4.58
N HIS A 704 12.82 8.23 -4.91
CA HIS A 704 12.94 7.75 -6.30
C HIS A 704 11.63 7.89 -7.06
N ASP A 705 10.49 7.52 -6.46
CA ASP A 705 9.15 7.68 -7.06
C ASP A 705 8.93 9.11 -7.57
N LEU A 706 9.33 10.10 -6.75
CA LEU A 706 9.26 11.53 -7.08
C LEU A 706 10.25 11.92 -8.18
N ALA A 707 11.45 11.34 -8.19
CA ALA A 707 12.47 11.62 -9.19
C ALA A 707 12.10 11.06 -10.57
N ASP A 708 11.44 9.91 -10.62
CA ASP A 708 10.91 9.30 -11.84
C ASP A 708 9.66 10.05 -12.33
N GLU A 709 8.71 10.41 -11.45
CA GLU A 709 7.55 11.25 -11.80
C GLU A 709 7.98 12.58 -12.47
N LEU A 710 8.98 13.26 -11.89
CA LEU A 710 9.49 14.53 -12.41
C LEU A 710 10.40 14.37 -13.64
N SER A 711 11.08 13.23 -13.80
CA SER A 711 11.89 12.93 -14.99
C SER A 711 11.05 12.73 -16.26
N GLN A 712 9.78 12.34 -16.14
CA GLN A 712 8.89 12.12 -17.28
C GLN A 712 8.48 13.42 -18.00
N THR A 713 8.52 14.56 -17.31
CA THR A 713 7.93 15.82 -17.82
C THR A 713 8.80 17.07 -17.69
N GLY A 714 9.80 17.07 -16.80
CA GLY A 714 10.67 18.22 -16.55
C GLY A 714 12.15 17.98 -16.87
N PRO A 715 13.04 18.87 -16.40
CA PRO A 715 14.48 18.70 -16.50
C PRO A 715 14.97 17.45 -15.75
N ALA A 716 16.11 16.91 -16.20
CA ALA A 716 16.74 15.73 -15.60
C ALA A 716 16.97 15.88 -14.09
N THR A 717 16.57 14.85 -13.34
CA THR A 717 16.68 14.79 -11.88
C THR A 717 17.76 13.81 -11.41
N LEU A 718 17.94 13.71 -10.10
CA LEU A 718 18.68 12.67 -9.40
C LEU A 718 18.06 12.44 -8.02
N ALA A 719 17.57 11.24 -7.74
CA ALA A 719 17.30 10.82 -6.37
C ALA A 719 18.59 10.35 -5.68
N VAL A 720 18.73 10.66 -4.39
CA VAL A 720 19.84 10.19 -3.54
C VAL A 720 19.28 9.76 -2.18
N THR A 721 19.26 8.46 -1.93
CA THR A 721 18.97 7.91 -0.60
C THR A 721 20.18 8.11 0.30
N ALA A 722 20.08 9.02 1.27
CA ALA A 722 21.15 9.33 2.20
C ALA A 722 20.59 9.84 3.54
N ASP A 723 21.10 9.28 4.64
CA ASP A 723 20.86 9.84 5.96
C ASP A 723 21.79 11.02 6.24
N LEU A 724 21.22 12.21 6.40
CA LEU A 724 21.95 13.44 6.71
C LEU A 724 22.20 13.64 8.20
N GLU A 725 21.69 12.78 9.08
CA GLU A 725 22.08 12.77 10.50
C GLU A 725 23.58 12.36 10.66
N HIS A 726 24.20 11.84 9.59
CA HIS A 726 25.62 11.49 9.48
C HIS A 726 26.36 12.35 8.41
N PRO A 727 27.63 12.74 8.64
CA PRO A 727 28.39 13.59 7.70
C PRO A 727 28.65 12.90 6.34
N ASP A 728 28.96 11.60 6.35
CA ASP A 728 29.21 10.78 5.16
C ASP A 728 28.03 10.76 4.17
N GLY A 729 26.80 10.96 4.67
CA GLY A 729 25.59 11.12 3.87
C GLY A 729 25.59 12.43 3.09
N ALA A 730 25.90 13.56 3.75
CA ALA A 730 26.04 14.86 3.12
C ALA A 730 27.16 14.88 2.07
N GLU A 731 28.31 14.27 2.39
CA GLU A 731 29.44 14.15 1.45
C GLU A 731 29.09 13.23 0.26
N THR A 732 28.30 12.18 0.49
CA THR A 732 27.77 11.33 -0.59
C THR A 732 26.80 12.08 -1.51
N VAL A 733 25.90 12.91 -0.96
CA VAL A 733 24.99 13.76 -1.75
C VAL A 733 25.77 14.69 -2.66
N VAL A 734 26.72 15.46 -2.13
CA VAL A 734 27.50 16.42 -2.91
C VAL A 734 28.33 15.71 -3.97
N ARG A 735 28.98 14.60 -3.62
CA ARG A 735 29.74 13.75 -4.55
C ARG A 735 28.87 13.20 -5.69
N GLN A 736 27.64 12.78 -5.42
CA GLN A 736 26.72 12.28 -6.46
C GLN A 736 26.17 13.41 -7.34
N ALA A 737 25.79 14.55 -6.76
CA ALA A 737 25.34 15.74 -7.48
C ALA A 737 26.42 16.23 -8.47
N ILE A 738 27.66 16.40 -8.00
CA ILE A 738 28.80 16.81 -8.84
C ILE A 738 29.11 15.73 -9.90
N ARG A 739 29.06 14.43 -9.55
CA ARG A 739 29.27 13.35 -10.54
C ARG A 739 28.21 13.32 -11.65
N LYS A 740 26.96 13.70 -11.36
CA LYS A 740 25.82 13.69 -12.29
C LYS A 740 25.74 14.96 -13.14
N PHE A 741 25.97 16.13 -12.54
CA PHE A 741 25.71 17.44 -13.16
C PHE A 741 26.93 18.39 -13.20
N GLY A 742 28.04 18.06 -12.54
CA GLY A 742 29.31 18.80 -12.57
C GLY A 742 29.42 19.97 -11.59
N HIS A 743 28.32 20.45 -11.02
CA HIS A 743 28.24 21.66 -10.18
C HIS A 743 27.00 21.62 -9.28
N ILE A 744 26.91 22.55 -8.33
CA ILE A 744 25.72 22.79 -7.48
C ILE A 744 25.52 24.29 -7.38
N ASP A 745 24.47 24.83 -8.01
CA ASP A 745 24.14 26.26 -7.88
C ASP A 745 23.45 26.56 -6.54
N VAL A 746 22.58 25.67 -6.08
CA VAL A 746 21.70 25.90 -4.94
C VAL A 746 21.64 24.68 -4.02
N LEU A 747 21.79 24.90 -2.72
CA LEU A 747 21.52 23.92 -1.67
C LEU A 747 20.31 24.38 -0.84
N ILE A 748 19.29 23.53 -0.73
CA ILE A 748 18.08 23.77 0.08
C ILE A 748 18.03 22.75 1.22
N ASN A 749 18.37 23.22 2.43
CA ASN A 749 18.42 22.41 3.63
C ASN A 749 17.06 22.37 4.33
N ASN A 750 16.24 21.37 4.02
CA ASN A 750 14.86 21.23 4.53
C ASN A 750 14.67 20.06 5.54
N VAL A 751 15.66 19.18 5.73
CA VAL A 751 15.61 18.15 6.79
C VAL A 751 15.46 18.78 8.20
N GLY A 752 14.66 18.12 9.03
CA GLY A 752 14.38 18.50 10.41
C GLY A 752 12.90 18.46 10.75
N GLY A 753 12.57 19.02 11.90
CA GLY A 753 11.19 19.19 12.37
C GLY A 753 10.93 18.39 13.64
N ALA A 754 10.35 19.05 14.64
CA ALA A 754 10.15 18.55 15.99
C ALA A 754 9.69 17.07 16.05
N ILE A 755 10.39 16.30 16.88
CA ILE A 755 10.17 14.89 17.16
C ILE A 755 9.16 14.76 18.32
N ASN A 756 9.42 15.44 19.43
CA ASN A 756 8.72 15.27 20.70
C ASN A 756 8.03 16.57 21.17
N PHE A 757 6.90 16.42 21.86
CA PHE A 757 6.00 17.52 22.24
C PHE A 757 5.57 17.39 23.71
N LYS A 758 6.40 17.90 24.64
CA LYS A 758 6.20 17.81 26.10
C LYS A 758 6.91 18.95 26.85
N PRO A 759 6.58 19.26 28.12
CA PRO A 759 7.33 20.21 28.94
C PRO A 759 8.83 19.88 28.96
N PHE A 760 9.70 20.89 28.97
CA PHE A 760 11.14 20.68 28.80
C PHE A 760 11.77 19.78 29.88
N THR A 761 11.23 19.80 31.11
CA THR A 761 11.63 18.92 32.21
C THR A 761 11.29 17.43 32.01
N GLN A 762 10.55 17.08 30.95
CA GLN A 762 10.17 15.71 30.58
C GLN A 762 11.00 15.15 29.41
N PHE A 763 11.95 15.91 28.86
CA PHE A 763 12.87 15.42 27.83
C PHE A 763 14.03 14.62 28.45
N THR A 764 14.38 13.49 27.86
CA THR A 764 15.62 12.76 28.16
C THR A 764 16.81 13.36 27.42
N ALA A 765 18.04 13.03 27.85
CA ALA A 765 19.25 13.43 27.14
C ALA A 765 19.27 12.92 25.69
N ASP A 766 18.80 11.69 25.45
CA ASP A 766 18.77 11.06 24.12
C ASP A 766 17.76 11.74 23.20
N GLU A 767 16.59 12.16 23.72
CA GLU A 767 15.59 12.91 22.95
C GLU A 767 16.09 14.31 22.58
N ILE A 768 16.82 14.98 23.48
CA ILE A 768 17.47 16.26 23.20
C ILE A 768 18.53 16.06 22.11
N GLN A 769 19.38 15.03 22.24
CA GLN A 769 20.43 14.75 21.27
C GLN A 769 19.84 14.40 19.89
N ALA A 770 18.81 13.56 19.81
CA ALA A 770 18.15 13.20 18.55
C ALA A 770 17.54 14.42 17.84
N GLU A 771 16.94 15.34 18.59
CA GLU A 771 16.39 16.59 18.03
C GLU A 771 17.50 17.52 17.52
N ILE A 772 18.59 17.69 18.26
CA ILE A 772 19.75 18.50 17.82
C ILE A 772 20.42 17.87 16.59
N THR A 773 20.64 16.55 16.59
CA THR A 773 21.20 15.83 15.44
C THR A 773 20.35 16.08 14.19
N ARG A 774 19.04 15.83 14.26
CA ARG A 774 18.14 15.92 13.11
C ARG A 774 17.83 17.34 12.64
N SER A 775 17.57 18.25 13.57
CA SER A 775 17.06 19.59 13.26
C SER A 775 18.14 20.68 13.18
N LEU A 776 19.41 20.36 13.50
CA LEU A 776 20.56 21.26 13.37
C LEU A 776 21.77 20.62 12.65
N MET A 777 22.25 19.44 13.09
CA MET A 777 23.51 18.87 12.55
C MET A 777 23.41 18.50 11.07
N THR A 778 22.25 18.04 10.61
CA THR A 778 21.92 17.80 9.19
C THR A 778 22.25 19.00 8.30
N THR A 779 21.93 20.22 8.76
CA THR A 779 22.18 21.48 8.04
C THR A 779 23.67 21.85 8.09
N LEU A 780 24.33 21.65 9.24
CA LEU A 780 25.78 21.88 9.37
C LEU A 780 26.58 20.98 8.42
N TYR A 781 26.28 19.68 8.37
CA TYR A 781 26.98 18.73 7.49
C TYR A 781 26.72 19.02 6.01
N ALA A 782 25.48 19.33 5.61
CA ALA A 782 25.15 19.68 4.23
C ALA A 782 25.86 20.97 3.77
N CYS A 783 25.87 22.02 4.58
CA CYS A 783 26.65 23.24 4.30
C CYS A 783 28.15 22.94 4.19
N ARG A 784 28.73 22.23 5.17
CA ARG A 784 30.16 21.87 5.18
C ARG A 784 30.57 21.10 3.92
N ALA A 785 29.74 20.17 3.46
CA ALA A 785 30.03 19.35 2.29
C ALA A 785 29.93 20.15 0.97
N ALA A 786 28.96 21.07 0.85
CA ALA A 786 28.71 21.79 -0.41
C ALA A 786 29.60 23.03 -0.61
N LEU A 787 29.97 23.73 0.48
CA LEU A 787 30.72 24.99 0.43
C LEU A 787 32.02 24.92 -0.40
N PRO A 788 32.89 23.89 -0.29
CA PRO A 788 34.14 23.85 -1.07
C PRO A 788 33.91 23.91 -2.58
N ALA A 789 32.88 23.22 -3.09
CA ALA A 789 32.55 23.21 -4.51
C ALA A 789 31.96 24.56 -4.96
N MET A 790 31.10 25.18 -4.14
CA MET A 790 30.55 26.52 -4.42
C MET A 790 31.64 27.61 -4.41
N VAL A 791 32.66 27.48 -3.54
CA VAL A 791 33.81 28.40 -3.50
C VAL A 791 34.71 28.23 -4.73
N GLU A 792 34.99 27.00 -5.17
CA GLU A 792 35.73 26.73 -6.41
C GLU A 792 34.97 27.22 -7.66
N GLN A 793 33.64 27.11 -7.64
CA GLN A 793 32.70 27.63 -8.64
C GLN A 793 32.56 29.16 -8.61
N GLY A 794 33.00 29.83 -7.54
CA GLY A 794 32.93 31.29 -7.35
C GLY A 794 31.51 31.87 -7.25
N HIS A 795 30.50 31.01 -7.08
CA HIS A 795 29.11 31.40 -6.84
C HIS A 795 28.28 30.24 -6.28
N GLY A 796 27.27 30.56 -5.48
CA GLY A 796 26.30 29.58 -4.99
C GLY A 796 25.22 30.21 -4.10
N VAL A 797 24.14 29.47 -3.87
CA VAL A 797 23.06 29.88 -2.95
C VAL A 797 22.79 28.77 -1.95
N ILE A 798 22.69 29.11 -0.66
CA ILE A 798 22.25 28.19 0.40
C ILE A 798 20.98 28.76 1.03
N VAL A 799 19.90 27.98 0.98
CA VAL A 799 18.61 28.29 1.62
C VAL A 799 18.36 27.30 2.75
N ASN A 800 18.47 27.75 3.99
CA ASN A 800 18.20 26.91 5.15
C ASN A 800 16.72 27.03 5.58
N VAL A 801 16.03 25.92 5.77
CA VAL A 801 14.68 25.93 6.33
C VAL A 801 14.77 25.87 7.86
N SER A 802 14.64 27.04 8.47
CA SER A 802 14.54 27.24 9.90
C SER A 802 13.12 26.93 10.39
N SER A 803 12.58 27.68 11.37
CA SER A 803 11.17 27.70 11.74
C SER A 803 10.85 28.95 12.55
N ALA A 804 9.61 29.43 12.49
CA ALA A 804 9.09 30.44 13.42
C ALA A 804 8.88 29.88 14.84
N ALA A 805 9.05 28.58 15.06
CA ALA A 805 8.99 27.96 16.38
C ALA A 805 10.24 28.22 17.26
N THR A 806 11.03 29.28 17.02
CA THR A 806 12.21 29.61 17.84
C THR A 806 11.88 29.92 19.31
N ARG A 807 10.65 30.36 19.60
CA ARG A 807 10.07 30.49 20.95
C ARG A 807 8.88 29.53 21.15
N GLY A 808 8.91 28.39 20.45
CA GLY A 808 7.89 27.35 20.52
C GLY A 808 7.88 26.61 21.86
N ILE A 809 6.72 26.52 22.52
CA ILE A 809 6.52 25.74 23.75
C ILE A 809 6.47 24.24 23.44
N HIS A 810 6.74 23.43 24.47
CA HIS A 810 6.74 21.96 24.45
C HIS A 810 7.71 21.28 23.44
N ARG A 811 8.51 22.05 22.69
CA ARG A 811 9.49 21.57 21.71
C ARG A 811 10.85 22.25 21.84
N ILE A 812 11.26 22.61 23.05
CA ILE A 812 12.41 23.51 23.30
C ILE A 812 13.72 23.07 22.62
N PRO A 813 14.11 21.77 22.55
CA PRO A 813 15.30 21.36 21.80
C PRO A 813 15.19 21.64 20.29
N TYR A 814 13.99 21.55 19.71
CA TYR A 814 13.73 21.96 18.32
C TYR A 814 13.81 23.48 18.15
N SER A 815 13.23 24.23 19.09
CA SER A 815 13.30 25.69 19.15
C SER A 815 14.76 26.17 19.18
N ALA A 816 15.61 25.51 19.98
CA ALA A 816 17.05 25.75 20.05
C ALA A 816 17.78 25.35 18.75
N ALA A 817 17.47 24.18 18.17
CA ALA A 817 18.04 23.73 16.90
C ALA A 817 17.78 24.73 15.76
N LYS A 818 16.56 25.24 15.63
CA LYS A 818 16.20 26.24 14.60
C LYS A 818 16.76 27.63 14.91
N GLY A 819 16.93 28.00 16.18
CA GLY A 819 17.76 29.14 16.58
C GLY A 819 19.22 29.00 16.11
N GLY A 820 19.78 27.79 16.19
CA GLY A 820 21.10 27.46 15.64
C GLY A 820 21.19 27.65 14.13
N ILE A 821 20.16 27.23 13.37
CA ILE A 821 20.09 27.48 11.91
C ILE A 821 20.09 28.97 11.58
N ASN A 822 19.38 29.81 12.36
CA ASN A 822 19.41 31.26 12.16
C ASN A 822 20.82 31.83 12.36
N ALA A 823 21.55 31.38 13.40
CA ALA A 823 22.92 31.80 13.64
C ALA A 823 23.89 31.36 12.54
N ILE A 824 23.81 30.09 12.11
CA ILE A 824 24.65 29.54 11.00
C ILE A 824 24.39 30.31 9.70
N THR A 825 23.14 30.65 9.42
CA THR A 825 22.75 31.42 8.23
C THR A 825 23.41 32.80 8.21
N ALA A 826 23.45 33.49 9.35
CA ALA A 826 24.13 34.78 9.47
C ALA A 826 25.67 34.63 9.37
N SER A 827 26.27 33.69 10.08
CA SER A 827 27.73 33.48 10.07
C SER A 827 28.27 33.09 8.70
N LEU A 828 27.65 32.11 8.02
CA LEU A 828 28.08 31.70 6.68
C LEU A 828 27.89 32.81 5.64
N ALA A 829 26.87 33.66 5.79
CA ALA A 829 26.71 34.84 4.93
C ALA A 829 27.81 35.88 5.15
N MET A 830 28.30 36.07 6.40
CA MET A 830 29.42 36.97 6.69
C MET A 830 30.76 36.39 6.23
N GLU A 831 30.93 35.07 6.25
CA GLU A 831 32.20 34.40 5.92
C GLU A 831 32.39 34.16 4.41
N TYR A 832 31.31 33.86 3.66
CA TYR A 832 31.40 33.42 2.26
C TYR A 832 30.83 34.39 1.21
N ALA A 833 30.35 35.58 1.59
CA ALA A 833 29.86 36.58 0.62
C ALA A 833 30.93 37.01 -0.39
N ASP A 834 32.18 37.21 0.05
CA ASP A 834 33.31 37.57 -0.82
C ASP A 834 33.70 36.43 -1.79
N ALA A 835 33.26 35.19 -1.54
CA ALA A 835 33.38 34.05 -2.45
C ALA A 835 32.19 33.90 -3.42
N GLY A 836 31.29 34.89 -3.46
CA GLY A 836 30.09 34.88 -4.32
C GLY A 836 28.95 34.00 -3.80
N ILE A 837 29.00 33.55 -2.54
CA ILE A 837 28.02 32.63 -1.96
C ILE A 837 26.99 33.40 -1.13
N ARG A 838 25.72 33.19 -1.45
CA ARG A 838 24.57 33.87 -0.82
C ARG A 838 23.87 32.90 0.13
N VAL A 839 23.81 33.22 1.43
CA VAL A 839 23.22 32.34 2.45
C VAL A 839 22.03 33.01 3.11
N VAL A 840 20.89 32.34 3.10
CA VAL A 840 19.59 32.86 3.57
C VAL A 840 18.77 31.75 4.23
N ALA A 841 17.71 32.11 4.95
CA ALA A 841 16.79 31.14 5.52
C ALA A 841 15.32 31.54 5.35
N THR A 842 14.44 30.54 5.24
CA THR A 842 13.01 30.70 5.55
C THR A 842 12.75 30.21 6.97
N ALA A 843 11.74 30.75 7.63
CA ALA A 843 11.26 30.29 8.94
C ALA A 843 9.75 29.96 8.86
N PRO A 844 9.40 28.74 8.40
CA PRO A 844 8.01 28.27 8.36
C PRO A 844 7.34 28.26 9.73
N GLY A 845 6.07 28.68 9.76
CA GLY A 845 5.16 28.50 10.89
C GLY A 845 4.37 27.19 10.81
N GLY A 846 3.22 27.15 11.48
CA GLY A 846 2.24 26.08 11.31
C GLY A 846 1.90 25.92 9.83
N THR A 847 2.04 24.71 9.31
CA THR A 847 1.91 24.40 7.88
C THR A 847 0.94 23.23 7.73
N ASP A 848 -0.11 23.45 6.94
CA ASP A 848 -1.09 22.45 6.55
C ASP A 848 -0.49 21.53 5.49
N ALA A 849 -0.61 20.23 5.70
CA ALA A 849 0.04 19.19 4.92
C ALA A 849 -0.64 17.83 5.14
N PRO A 850 -0.69 16.95 4.12
CA PRO A 850 -1.21 15.59 4.28
C PRO A 850 -0.50 14.78 5.38
N PRO A 851 -1.15 13.72 5.90
CA PRO A 851 -0.53 12.76 6.81
C PRO A 851 0.84 12.27 6.30
N ARG A 852 1.81 12.16 7.22
CA ARG A 852 3.20 11.85 6.84
C ARG A 852 3.35 10.40 6.40
N ARG A 853 3.72 10.20 5.13
CA ARG A 853 4.15 8.92 4.57
C ARG A 853 5.39 8.38 5.28
N ILE A 854 6.31 9.26 5.69
CA ILE A 854 7.55 8.90 6.39
C ILE A 854 7.51 9.46 7.80
N SER A 855 7.47 8.57 8.80
CA SER A 855 7.43 8.97 10.21
C SER A 855 8.73 9.65 10.66
N ARG A 856 8.57 10.61 11.59
CA ARG A 856 9.68 11.23 12.34
C ARG A 856 10.03 10.47 13.63
N GLY A 857 9.33 9.38 13.95
CA GLY A 857 9.46 8.73 15.25
C GLY A 857 8.87 9.56 16.40
N THR A 858 7.95 10.46 16.09
CA THR A 858 7.10 11.14 17.09
C THR A 858 6.22 10.10 17.77
N PRO A 859 6.26 9.96 19.12
CA PRO A 859 5.37 9.06 19.85
C PRO A 859 3.90 9.46 19.68
N ALA A 860 2.99 8.47 19.69
CA ALA A 860 1.57 8.72 19.85
C ALA A 860 1.28 9.06 21.33
N PRO A 861 0.48 10.10 21.66
CA PRO A 861 0.17 10.47 23.03
C PRO A 861 -0.53 9.36 23.81
N ALA A 862 0.10 8.85 24.87
CA ALA A 862 -0.40 7.74 25.67
C ALA A 862 -1.59 8.16 26.56
N ASP A 863 -1.53 9.34 27.17
CA ASP A 863 -2.54 9.83 28.12
C ASP A 863 -3.07 11.24 27.78
N ASP A 864 -4.03 11.72 28.58
CA ASP A 864 -4.62 13.05 28.40
C ASP A 864 -3.65 14.20 28.71
N THR A 865 -2.60 13.93 29.47
CA THR A 865 -1.51 14.88 29.77
C THR A 865 -0.68 15.13 28.52
N GLU A 866 -0.27 14.06 27.83
CA GLU A 866 0.47 14.14 26.56
C GLU A 866 -0.40 14.70 25.44
N ARG A 867 -1.70 14.35 25.39
CA ARG A 867 -2.67 14.98 24.48
C ARG A 867 -2.77 16.48 24.71
N ALA A 868 -2.86 16.93 25.97
CA ALA A 868 -2.88 18.35 26.30
C ALA A 868 -1.56 19.07 25.98
N TRP A 869 -0.40 18.42 26.19
CA TRP A 869 0.90 18.98 25.79
C TRP A 869 1.02 19.14 24.27
N PHE A 870 0.51 18.16 23.52
CA PHE A 870 0.44 18.25 22.07
C PHE A 870 -0.51 19.37 21.62
N GLN A 871 -1.73 19.45 22.16
CA GLN A 871 -2.69 20.49 21.79
C GLN A 871 -2.15 21.91 22.06
N ALA A 872 -1.53 22.14 23.22
CA ALA A 872 -1.03 23.46 23.60
C ALA A 872 0.00 24.06 22.61
N HIS A 873 0.76 23.25 21.87
CA HIS A 873 1.68 23.78 20.84
C HIS A 873 0.95 24.18 19.55
N ILE A 874 -0.19 23.55 19.25
CA ILE A 874 -1.10 23.94 18.15
C ILE A 874 -1.75 25.27 18.53
N ASP A 875 -2.30 25.35 19.75
CA ASP A 875 -2.93 26.56 20.30
C ASP A 875 -1.97 27.76 20.26
N GLN A 876 -0.71 27.57 20.70
CA GLN A 876 0.32 28.60 20.58
C GLN A 876 0.50 29.04 19.12
N THR A 877 0.62 28.10 18.19
CA THR A 877 0.93 28.36 16.77
C THR A 877 -0.23 29.08 16.05
N LEU A 878 -1.48 28.81 16.45
CA LEU A 878 -2.66 29.53 15.94
C LEU A 878 -2.83 30.91 16.60
N ALA A 879 -2.46 31.06 17.87
CA ALA A 879 -2.54 32.32 18.59
C ALA A 879 -1.44 33.33 18.21
N SER A 880 -0.23 32.87 17.86
CA SER A 880 0.89 33.73 17.44
C SER A 880 0.83 34.13 15.96
N SER A 881 0.28 33.28 15.10
CA SER A 881 -0.02 33.60 13.70
C SER A 881 -1.07 34.71 13.63
N LEU A 882 -0.72 35.88 13.12
CA LEU A 882 -1.66 37.02 12.95
C LEU A 882 -2.76 36.74 11.90
N MET A 883 -2.63 35.66 11.13
CA MET A 883 -3.66 35.15 10.22
C MET A 883 -4.51 34.03 10.84
N HIS A 884 -4.21 33.60 12.07
CA HIS A 884 -4.92 32.56 12.84
C HIS A 884 -5.22 31.25 12.08
N ARG A 885 -4.37 30.92 11.10
CA ARG A 885 -4.39 29.68 10.31
C ARG A 885 -2.98 29.15 10.09
N TYR A 886 -2.90 27.92 9.61
CA TYR A 886 -1.68 27.37 9.03
C TYR A 886 -1.47 27.86 7.57
N GLY A 887 -0.21 27.91 7.14
CA GLY A 887 0.19 28.15 5.76
C GLY A 887 0.12 26.87 4.92
N THR A 888 -0.13 27.00 3.62
CA THR A 888 -0.13 25.88 2.66
C THR A 888 1.29 25.50 2.23
N LEU A 889 1.48 24.28 1.70
CA LEU A 889 2.76 23.84 1.15
C LEU A 889 3.25 24.71 -0.02
N ASP A 890 2.33 25.23 -0.86
CA ASP A 890 2.64 26.21 -1.90
C ASP A 890 3.19 27.53 -1.33
N GLU A 891 2.61 28.06 -0.25
CA GLU A 891 3.07 29.29 0.41
C GLU A 891 4.50 29.13 0.96
N GLN A 892 4.83 27.96 1.53
CA GLN A 892 6.18 27.64 2.00
C GLN A 892 7.18 27.46 0.84
N ALA A 893 6.82 26.66 -0.17
CA ALA A 893 7.67 26.41 -1.33
C ALA A 893 7.92 27.69 -2.15
N ALA A 894 6.95 28.62 -2.21
CA ALA A 894 7.11 29.91 -2.88
C ALA A 894 8.22 30.78 -2.27
N ALA A 895 8.23 30.92 -0.94
CA ALA A 895 9.25 31.70 -0.24
C ALA A 895 10.65 31.10 -0.40
N ILE A 896 10.74 29.77 -0.35
CA ILE A 896 12.00 29.03 -0.56
C ILE A 896 12.51 29.23 -2.00
N CYS A 897 11.65 29.06 -3.01
CA CYS A 897 12.03 29.21 -4.42
C CYS A 897 12.40 30.66 -4.79
N PHE A 898 11.70 31.66 -4.21
CA PHE A 898 12.09 33.06 -4.36
C PHE A 898 13.51 33.30 -3.78
N LEU A 899 13.76 32.92 -2.53
CA LEU A 899 15.06 33.11 -1.88
C LEU A 899 16.19 32.33 -2.54
N ALA A 900 15.91 31.17 -3.14
CA ALA A 900 16.87 30.38 -3.91
C ALA A 900 17.30 31.02 -5.24
N SER A 901 16.56 32.01 -5.75
CA SER A 901 16.70 32.53 -7.11
C SER A 901 17.43 33.87 -7.24
N ASP A 902 17.75 34.26 -8.47
CA ASP A 902 18.40 35.54 -8.78
C ASP A 902 17.50 36.77 -8.48
N GLU A 903 16.19 36.59 -8.33
CA GLU A 903 15.27 37.64 -7.83
C GLU A 903 15.62 38.09 -6.40
N ALA A 904 16.23 37.20 -5.60
CA ALA A 904 16.71 37.47 -4.25
C ALA A 904 18.23 37.72 -4.19
N SER A 905 18.87 38.05 -5.32
CA SER A 905 20.34 38.21 -5.44
C SER A 905 20.98 39.20 -4.46
N TYR A 906 20.25 40.22 -3.98
CA TYR A 906 20.74 41.18 -2.97
C TYR A 906 20.30 40.85 -1.52
N ILE A 907 19.76 39.65 -1.28
CA ILE A 907 19.33 39.18 0.05
C ILE A 907 20.28 38.08 0.52
N THR A 908 21.05 38.38 1.59
CA THR A 908 21.96 37.45 2.27
C THR A 908 21.91 37.67 3.79
N GLY A 909 22.38 36.71 4.59
CA GLY A 909 22.42 36.75 6.06
C GLY A 909 21.05 36.87 6.75
N SER A 910 19.97 36.72 5.98
CA SER A 910 18.61 37.09 6.38
C SER A 910 17.73 35.87 6.59
N VAL A 911 16.86 35.94 7.60
CA VAL A 911 15.82 34.94 7.89
C VAL A 911 14.46 35.55 7.54
N LEU A 912 13.66 34.88 6.71
CA LEU A 912 12.33 35.32 6.29
C LEU A 912 11.24 34.46 6.99
N PRO A 913 10.47 35.01 7.94
CA PRO A 913 9.32 34.31 8.53
C PRO A 913 8.22 34.05 7.51
N VAL A 914 7.72 32.81 7.48
CA VAL A 914 6.64 32.35 6.58
C VAL A 914 5.56 31.70 7.45
N ALA A 915 5.01 32.52 8.35
CA ALA A 915 4.26 32.07 9.53
C ALA A 915 3.02 32.94 9.84
N GLY A 916 2.36 33.46 8.80
CA GLY A 916 1.11 34.22 8.96
C GLY A 916 1.25 35.54 9.74
N GLY A 917 2.47 36.09 9.86
CA GLY A 917 2.77 37.28 10.64
C GLY A 917 3.45 37.01 11.99
N ASP A 918 3.57 35.75 12.41
CA ASP A 918 4.50 35.36 13.48
C ASP A 918 5.96 35.59 13.02
N LEU A 919 6.81 36.03 13.96
CA LEU A 919 8.20 36.43 13.71
C LEU A 919 9.24 35.57 14.44
N GLY A 920 8.84 34.67 15.35
CA GLY A 920 9.77 33.74 16.02
C GLY A 920 9.59 33.59 17.53
#